data_AF-A0A9W7Y6H1-F1
#
_entry.id   AF-A0A9W7Y6H1-F1
#
_cell.length_a   1.000
_cell.length_b   1.000
_cell.length_c   1.000
_cell.angle_alpha   90.00
_cell.angle_beta   90.00
_cell.angle_gamma   90.00
#
_symmetry.space_group_name_H-M   'P 1'
#
loop_
_entity.id
_entity.type
_entity.pdbx_description
1 polymer ?
#
loop_
_entity_poly.entity_id
_entity_poly.type
_entity_poly.pdbx_seq_one_letter_code
_entity_poly.pdbx_strand_id
1 'polypeptide(L)'
;MHTPILTLVCLTSVLVAQCVWAARIDVHWNVTYIDADRTGVSQRRSITVNNAYPIPPVHANLGDTLYLHVYNSLDRPTSVHAHGLLQNGTNYMDGAGMVTQCGIPPGESFTYEYHMHQPGTFWLHGHYDHQNSDGLRTPLVVHDARKYDGELLFFLEDWYKEVFHERLRITVGPGAVFPPSPSFPHALINGFNANFTRPIRFEKGKTYRIRVLNIGITEWFHFSIPGHKLRTIEADGVYCDPLPVDGLDLGPGQRYSVLVTAHDSDHFNFNYNVTMYASFVPQIPGMNPRHYQGLVEYRKGAPVKDVPEPEPFVWADDLHMSAVSGDEPLPVTRKIDLTLGGAPFTNGQTLDIINNITYAEPRIPTLYSAHSLDRLAFNESLYGPQTHAIVLNHLEYVEVTLRNPNTLPHPMHIHGHTFQIVESGPQEIIAPPDWDVGYVTVNRDGYNTRRAIGANGKLPIPPIRATVGDTLHLNVHNSLDVSTAIHAHGLFQRGTNYMDGPAGVTQCGIPPGGYFTYVYEIEQTGTFWIHGHDHHQNSDGLRAPLVVYDRKAPPYEYKEDILFSVEDWYREEFAEREKQTLDPSGTFPPPHGYGFGLIDGFDGNNTKPLYFEPGNTYRLRFVNMGTLTSFQFSMPGHRMRVIEIDGEYTEPNEVDGINIAPAQRYSVLIEARETNQFNYQYNITMYAEFIPRLQGLTPRVYLGDVIYKEGAPFKNIRTSSGDEHFDFSNDIMLASLSGEPEMPVDRSLEFAIGNNVYSTGQHLDHFNNITYAAPIVPTLYTALTMGNQAMDPRVYGVQPHVTVLNHMEVVEITIHNPNTMPHPLHLHGHVFQIIEYGLAKADFPIPDRYKDIQTIRYTGSVPAKRDTMSIPTFHYIKLRFRADNPGVWFFHCHLDIHNAMGMAMTFVEAPDVLQRTQQIPPRMLDMCRSQGIPTEGNAAGNWGLDMTGLPAPPTVVPRQPSSTGRALTGHD
;
A
#
# COMPACT_ATOMS: atom_id res chain seq x y z
N MET A 1 -23.85 -29.86 -64.98
CA MET A 1 -24.09 -30.15 -63.55
C MET A 1 -22.75 -30.50 -62.92
N HIS A 2 -22.48 -29.88 -61.76
CA HIS A 2 -21.29 -29.81 -60.90
C HIS A 2 -20.49 -31.13 -60.75
N THR A 3 -19.18 -31.21 -60.48
CA THR A 3 -18.12 -30.31 -59.95
C THR A 3 -16.77 -31.02 -60.21
N PRO A 4 -15.61 -30.35 -60.45
CA PRO A 4 -14.34 -31.04 -60.67
C PRO A 4 -13.52 -31.22 -59.37
N ILE A 5 -12.93 -32.40 -59.21
CA ILE A 5 -11.97 -32.75 -58.15
C ILE A 5 -10.59 -32.24 -58.57
N LEU A 6 -9.98 -31.41 -57.70
CA LEU A 6 -8.71 -30.74 -57.91
C LEU A 6 -7.54 -31.70 -57.64
N THR A 7 -6.65 -31.81 -58.61
CA THR A 7 -5.35 -32.49 -58.55
C THR A 7 -4.36 -31.66 -57.72
N LEU A 8 -3.66 -32.26 -56.75
CA LEU A 8 -2.49 -31.67 -56.11
C LEU A 8 -1.27 -32.56 -56.33
N VAL A 9 -0.33 -32.06 -57.13
CA VAL A 9 0.98 -32.65 -57.41
C VAL A 9 1.89 -32.40 -56.20
N CYS A 10 2.41 -33.47 -55.61
CA CYS A 10 3.37 -33.42 -54.52
C CYS A 10 4.77 -33.09 -55.07
N LEU A 11 5.25 -31.86 -54.83
CA LEU A 11 6.62 -31.44 -55.07
C LEU A 11 7.43 -31.68 -53.79
N THR A 12 8.33 -32.65 -53.82
CA THR A 12 9.31 -32.92 -52.75
C THR A 12 10.37 -31.82 -52.73
N SER A 13 10.23 -30.86 -51.83
CA SER A 13 11.29 -29.94 -51.41
C SER A 13 12.17 -30.64 -50.37
N VAL A 14 13.44 -30.87 -50.72
CA VAL A 14 14.49 -31.29 -49.78
C VAL A 14 14.74 -30.12 -48.83
N LEU A 15 14.11 -30.15 -47.65
CA LEU A 15 14.48 -29.34 -46.49
C LEU A 15 15.82 -29.85 -45.99
N VAL A 16 16.90 -29.14 -46.33
CA VAL A 16 18.14 -29.23 -45.57
C VAL A 16 17.85 -28.57 -44.22
N ALA A 17 17.38 -29.37 -43.26
CA ALA A 17 17.37 -28.97 -41.86
C ALA A 17 18.82 -28.77 -41.44
N GLN A 18 19.25 -27.51 -41.32
CA GLN A 18 20.44 -27.21 -40.53
C GLN A 18 20.11 -27.59 -39.08
N CYS A 19 20.49 -28.80 -38.68
CA CYS A 19 20.60 -29.12 -37.27
C CYS A 19 21.63 -28.17 -36.67
N VAL A 20 21.17 -27.13 -35.97
CA VAL A 20 22.01 -26.36 -35.06
C VAL A 20 22.26 -27.29 -33.88
N TRP A 21 23.40 -27.97 -33.87
CA TRP A 21 23.83 -28.72 -32.69
C TRP A 21 24.17 -27.71 -31.61
N ALA A 22 23.64 -27.90 -30.40
CA ALA A 22 24.11 -27.23 -29.19
C ALA A 22 25.64 -27.32 -29.14
N ALA A 23 26.34 -26.19 -29.13
CA ALA A 23 27.78 -26.20 -29.07
C ALA A 23 28.23 -26.45 -27.63
N ARG A 24 29.27 -27.26 -27.49
CA ARG A 24 30.04 -27.37 -26.24
C ARG A 24 31.04 -26.23 -26.19
N ILE A 25 30.98 -25.40 -25.15
CA ILE A 25 31.91 -24.29 -24.91
C ILE A 25 32.78 -24.67 -23.70
N ASP A 26 34.05 -24.97 -23.93
CA ASP A 26 35.00 -25.29 -22.86
C ASP A 26 35.82 -24.05 -22.48
N VAL A 27 35.77 -23.66 -21.21
CA VAL A 27 36.51 -22.52 -20.66
C VAL A 27 37.36 -23.01 -19.50
N HIS A 28 38.67 -22.76 -19.56
CA HIS A 28 39.62 -23.16 -18.51
C HIS A 28 40.11 -21.96 -17.72
N TRP A 29 39.83 -21.96 -16.43
CA TRP A 29 40.19 -20.92 -15.50
C TRP A 29 41.18 -21.43 -14.46
N ASN A 30 42.38 -20.88 -14.47
CA ASN A 30 43.28 -20.95 -13.32
C ASN A 30 43.10 -19.70 -12.46
N VAL A 31 42.44 -19.83 -11.32
CA VAL A 31 42.18 -18.72 -10.38
C VAL A 31 43.46 -18.45 -9.59
N THR A 32 44.00 -17.24 -9.74
CA THR A 32 45.34 -16.84 -9.29
C THR A 32 45.34 -15.45 -8.67
N TYR A 33 46.43 -15.09 -7.99
CA TYR A 33 46.69 -13.72 -7.57
C TYR A 33 47.57 -12.99 -8.61
N ILE A 34 47.24 -11.73 -8.88
CA ILE A 34 48.19 -10.77 -9.48
C ILE A 34 48.19 -9.49 -8.65
N ASP A 35 49.28 -8.74 -8.71
CA ASP A 35 49.26 -7.33 -8.30
C ASP A 35 48.82 -6.48 -9.50
N ALA A 36 47.73 -5.72 -9.35
CA ALA A 36 47.14 -4.92 -10.40
C ALA A 36 46.98 -3.46 -9.96
N ASP A 37 47.40 -2.52 -10.82
CA ASP A 37 47.05 -1.11 -10.75
C ASP A 37 46.19 -0.75 -11.97
N ARG A 38 44.87 -0.63 -11.75
CA ARG A 38 43.89 -0.33 -12.80
C ARG A 38 43.44 1.12 -12.82
N THR A 39 43.82 1.87 -11.79
CA THR A 39 43.38 3.25 -11.57
C THR A 39 44.52 4.24 -11.76
N GLY A 40 45.77 3.76 -11.84
CA GLY A 40 46.98 4.57 -11.87
C GLY A 40 47.32 5.18 -10.50
N VAL A 41 46.71 4.65 -9.42
CA VAL A 41 46.81 5.22 -8.07
C VAL A 41 47.49 4.27 -7.09
N SER A 42 47.24 2.96 -7.17
CA SER A 42 47.84 1.99 -6.26
C SER A 42 47.79 0.58 -6.83
N GLN A 43 48.90 -0.15 -6.70
CA GLN A 43 48.95 -1.60 -6.85
C GLN A 43 48.19 -2.27 -5.71
N ARG A 44 47.33 -3.23 -6.04
CA ARG A 44 46.58 -4.05 -5.10
C ARG A 44 46.67 -5.51 -5.51
N ARG A 45 46.77 -6.43 -4.55
CA ARG A 45 46.61 -7.86 -4.79
C ARG A 45 45.15 -8.13 -5.21
N SER A 46 44.98 -8.68 -6.40
CA SER A 46 43.68 -9.00 -6.98
C SER A 46 43.60 -10.47 -7.35
N ILE A 47 42.38 -11.01 -7.31
CA ILE A 47 42.06 -12.36 -7.78
C ILE A 47 41.66 -12.26 -9.24
N THR A 48 42.23 -13.14 -10.05
CA THR A 48 42.16 -13.10 -11.51
C THR A 48 42.17 -14.52 -12.05
N VAL A 49 41.84 -14.64 -13.33
CA VAL A 49 41.93 -15.88 -14.09
C VAL A 49 43.12 -15.81 -15.05
N ASN A 50 43.90 -16.88 -15.09
CA ASN A 50 45.00 -17.08 -16.04
C ASN A 50 46.03 -15.93 -16.00
N ASN A 51 46.30 -15.38 -14.81
CA ASN A 51 47.18 -14.22 -14.58
C ASN A 51 46.81 -12.97 -15.39
N ALA A 52 45.55 -12.83 -15.77
CA ALA A 52 45.05 -11.73 -16.59
C ALA A 52 43.86 -11.04 -15.96
N TYR A 53 43.85 -9.71 -16.07
CA TYR A 53 42.71 -8.88 -15.76
C TYR A 53 42.61 -7.73 -16.80
N PRO A 54 41.41 -7.27 -17.19
CA PRO A 54 40.11 -7.86 -16.88
C PRO A 54 40.01 -9.30 -17.39
N ILE A 55 39.23 -10.11 -16.68
CA ILE A 55 38.92 -11.46 -17.14
C ILE A 55 38.07 -11.28 -18.42
N PRO A 56 38.40 -11.94 -19.54
CA PRO A 56 37.63 -11.77 -20.77
C PRO A 56 36.16 -12.14 -20.59
N PRO A 57 35.21 -11.41 -21.20
CA PRO A 57 33.82 -11.81 -21.24
C PRO A 57 33.64 -13.20 -21.87
N VAL A 58 32.75 -14.00 -21.31
CA VAL A 58 32.36 -15.30 -21.86
C VAL A 58 31.17 -15.10 -22.79
N HIS A 59 31.21 -15.69 -23.98
CA HIS A 59 30.12 -15.62 -24.94
C HIS A 59 29.61 -17.02 -25.26
N ALA A 60 28.29 -17.18 -25.28
CA ALA A 60 27.61 -18.40 -25.66
C ALA A 60 26.38 -18.06 -26.53
N ASN A 61 25.81 -19.04 -27.22
CA ASN A 61 24.51 -18.90 -27.87
C ASN A 61 23.44 -19.67 -27.08
N LEU A 62 22.20 -19.25 -27.24
CA LEU A 62 21.04 -19.97 -26.75
C LEU A 62 21.06 -21.42 -27.26
N GLY A 63 20.99 -22.37 -26.33
CA GLY A 63 21.11 -23.80 -26.59
C GLY A 63 22.51 -24.38 -26.40
N ASP A 64 23.56 -23.56 -26.32
CA ASP A 64 24.92 -24.05 -26.02
C ASP A 64 25.04 -24.56 -24.57
N THR A 65 26.07 -25.35 -24.29
CA THR A 65 26.44 -25.75 -22.93
C THR A 65 27.85 -25.28 -22.61
N LEU A 66 27.99 -24.48 -21.55
CA LEU A 66 29.25 -23.96 -21.04
C LEU A 66 29.80 -24.90 -19.97
N TYR A 67 30.98 -25.46 -20.23
CA TYR A 67 31.80 -26.19 -19.26
C TYR A 67 32.92 -25.26 -18.76
N LEU A 68 32.78 -24.78 -17.53
CA LEU A 68 33.76 -23.91 -16.89
C LEU A 68 34.64 -24.73 -15.94
N HIS A 69 35.84 -25.07 -16.41
CA HIS A 69 36.85 -25.81 -15.66
C HIS A 69 37.66 -24.84 -14.79
N VAL A 70 37.39 -24.84 -13.49
CA VAL A 70 38.05 -23.96 -12.51
C VAL A 70 39.11 -24.74 -11.74
N TYR A 71 40.35 -24.28 -11.77
CA TYR A 71 41.45 -24.73 -10.91
C TYR A 71 41.80 -23.62 -9.92
N ASN A 72 41.86 -23.95 -8.64
CA ASN A 72 42.12 -22.99 -7.58
C ASN A 72 43.62 -22.93 -7.21
N SER A 73 44.35 -21.91 -7.67
CA SER A 73 45.74 -21.65 -7.24
C SER A 73 45.84 -20.67 -6.06
N LEU A 74 44.72 -20.29 -5.44
CA LEU A 74 44.74 -19.44 -4.25
C LEU A 74 45.17 -20.26 -3.02
N ASP A 75 45.49 -19.58 -1.94
CA ASP A 75 45.81 -20.18 -0.63
C ASP A 75 44.56 -20.43 0.24
N ARG A 76 43.36 -20.17 -0.30
CA ARG A 76 42.05 -20.35 0.33
C ARG A 76 41.03 -20.93 -0.65
N PRO A 77 39.89 -21.49 -0.19
CA PRO A 77 38.87 -22.01 -1.09
C PRO A 77 38.29 -20.94 -2.01
N THR A 78 37.74 -21.35 -3.15
CA THR A 78 37.06 -20.46 -4.11
C THR A 78 35.79 -21.12 -4.65
N SER A 79 34.88 -20.34 -5.22
CA SER A 79 33.75 -20.85 -5.99
C SER A 79 33.36 -19.81 -7.04
N VAL A 80 32.73 -20.25 -8.13
CA VAL A 80 32.26 -19.36 -9.19
C VAL A 80 30.75 -19.48 -9.33
N HIS A 81 30.05 -18.36 -9.22
CA HIS A 81 28.61 -18.25 -9.39
C HIS A 81 28.25 -17.59 -10.73
N ALA A 82 27.21 -18.11 -11.38
CA ALA A 82 26.62 -17.52 -12.58
C ALA A 82 25.39 -16.69 -12.22
N HIS A 83 25.60 -15.39 -12.05
CA HIS A 83 24.61 -14.47 -11.56
C HIS A 83 23.47 -14.29 -12.56
N GLY A 84 22.23 -14.44 -12.08
CA GLY A 84 21.00 -14.28 -12.85
C GLY A 84 20.65 -15.42 -13.80
N LEU A 85 21.43 -16.52 -13.86
CA LEU A 85 20.99 -17.72 -14.57
C LEU A 85 20.00 -18.53 -13.72
N LEU A 86 18.94 -19.01 -14.34
CA LEU A 86 17.98 -19.93 -13.73
C LEU A 86 18.65 -21.29 -13.48
N GLN A 87 18.42 -21.84 -12.29
CA GLN A 87 19.02 -23.08 -11.83
C GLN A 87 17.97 -24.19 -11.68
N ASN A 88 17.20 -24.43 -12.75
CA ASN A 88 16.12 -25.42 -12.73
C ASN A 88 16.71 -26.85 -12.70
N GLY A 89 16.59 -27.53 -11.56
CA GLY A 89 17.13 -28.88 -11.34
C GLY A 89 18.67 -28.96 -11.33
N THR A 90 19.35 -27.81 -11.32
CA THR A 90 20.81 -27.68 -11.48
C THR A 90 21.45 -26.79 -10.42
N ASN A 91 20.73 -26.46 -9.35
CA ASN A 91 21.20 -25.60 -8.25
C ASN A 91 22.50 -26.05 -7.59
N TYR A 92 22.92 -27.31 -7.69
CA TYR A 92 24.25 -27.77 -7.27
C TYR A 92 25.42 -27.25 -8.13
N MET A 93 25.14 -26.62 -9.28
CA MET A 93 26.08 -25.90 -10.14
C MET A 93 26.04 -24.38 -9.93
N ASP A 94 25.24 -23.90 -8.98
CA ASP A 94 25.04 -22.47 -8.77
C ASP A 94 26.30 -21.75 -8.28
N GLY A 95 27.17 -22.40 -7.49
CA GLY A 95 28.42 -21.80 -7.04
C GLY A 95 28.37 -20.98 -5.76
N ALA A 96 27.19 -20.76 -5.15
CA ALA A 96 27.06 -20.09 -3.86
C ALA A 96 27.69 -20.92 -2.73
N GLY A 97 28.81 -20.43 -2.20
CA GLY A 97 29.56 -21.10 -1.14
C GLY A 97 28.72 -21.32 0.11
N MET A 98 28.76 -22.52 0.68
CA MET A 98 28.01 -22.94 1.88
C MET A 98 26.47 -22.83 1.77
N VAL A 99 25.93 -22.49 0.60
CA VAL A 99 24.50 -22.58 0.30
C VAL A 99 24.26 -23.82 -0.56
N THR A 100 24.86 -23.87 -1.75
CA THR A 100 24.66 -24.97 -2.70
C THR A 100 25.80 -25.97 -2.71
N GLN A 101 27.02 -25.52 -2.38
CA GLN A 101 28.21 -26.37 -2.40
C GLN A 101 29.32 -25.92 -1.44
N CYS A 102 30.27 -26.81 -1.17
CA CYS A 102 31.55 -26.43 -0.57
C CYS A 102 32.42 -25.63 -1.56
N GLY A 103 33.33 -24.80 -1.05
CA GLY A 103 34.34 -24.15 -1.87
C GLY A 103 35.36 -25.16 -2.44
N ILE A 104 35.86 -24.88 -3.65
CA ILE A 104 36.94 -25.60 -4.31
C ILE A 104 38.22 -25.39 -3.50
N PRO A 105 38.82 -26.44 -2.90
CA PRO A 105 40.01 -26.29 -2.07
C PRO A 105 41.24 -25.78 -2.86
N PRO A 106 42.23 -25.16 -2.20
CA PRO A 106 43.53 -24.86 -2.80
C PRO A 106 44.15 -26.09 -3.49
N GLY A 107 44.59 -25.94 -4.73
CA GLY A 107 45.21 -27.00 -5.51
C GLY A 107 44.24 -27.99 -6.15
N GLU A 108 42.93 -27.80 -6.00
CA GLU A 108 41.89 -28.67 -6.57
C GLU A 108 41.16 -28.01 -7.75
N SER A 109 40.41 -28.82 -8.49
CA SER A 109 39.57 -28.38 -9.61
C SER A 109 38.10 -28.75 -9.45
N PHE A 110 37.24 -27.93 -10.03
CA PHE A 110 35.82 -28.24 -10.22
C PHE A 110 35.37 -27.77 -11.61
N THR A 111 34.41 -28.47 -12.21
CA THR A 111 33.82 -28.08 -13.50
C THR A 111 32.37 -27.71 -13.29
N TYR A 112 32.02 -26.46 -13.56
CA TYR A 112 30.64 -26.04 -13.64
C TYR A 112 30.08 -26.33 -15.03
N GLU A 113 28.85 -26.83 -15.08
CA GLU A 113 28.12 -27.10 -16.31
C GLU A 113 26.87 -26.22 -16.34
N TYR A 114 26.81 -25.29 -17.29
CA TYR A 114 25.69 -24.39 -17.47
C TYR A 114 25.06 -24.58 -18.84
N HIS A 115 23.79 -24.98 -18.86
CA HIS A 115 23.01 -25.06 -20.09
C HIS A 115 22.38 -23.69 -20.37
N MET A 116 22.69 -23.12 -21.53
CA MET A 116 22.25 -21.77 -21.90
C MET A 116 20.79 -21.82 -22.39
N HIS A 117 19.85 -21.87 -21.45
CA HIS A 117 18.40 -21.83 -21.75
C HIS A 117 17.82 -20.42 -21.76
N GLN A 118 18.60 -19.43 -21.32
CA GLN A 118 18.18 -18.03 -21.27
C GLN A 118 19.11 -17.17 -22.13
N PRO A 119 18.57 -16.44 -23.11
CA PRO A 119 19.32 -15.41 -23.81
C PRO A 119 19.36 -14.13 -22.95
N GLY A 120 20.45 -13.38 -23.03
CA GLY A 120 20.59 -12.18 -22.21
C GLY A 120 22.03 -11.86 -21.83
N THR A 121 22.16 -10.85 -20.99
CA THR A 121 23.41 -10.42 -20.36
C THR A 121 23.43 -11.05 -18.98
N PHE A 122 24.55 -11.65 -18.56
CA PHE A 122 24.79 -12.29 -17.27
C PHE A 122 26.23 -11.99 -16.82
N TRP A 123 26.67 -12.55 -15.69
CA TRP A 123 28.06 -12.47 -15.27
C TRP A 123 28.46 -13.63 -14.36
N LEU A 124 29.75 -13.96 -14.39
CA LEU A 124 30.39 -14.97 -13.56
C LEU A 124 31.25 -14.28 -12.51
N HIS A 125 31.15 -14.68 -11.24
CA HIS A 125 31.98 -14.10 -10.18
C HIS A 125 32.32 -15.06 -9.05
N GLY A 126 33.36 -14.70 -8.28
CA GLY A 126 33.74 -15.38 -7.06
C GLY A 126 32.64 -15.28 -5.99
N HIS A 127 32.17 -16.41 -5.47
CA HIS A 127 31.08 -16.46 -4.47
C HIS A 127 31.50 -17.21 -3.20
N TYR A 128 32.75 -16.97 -2.81
CA TYR A 128 33.36 -17.43 -1.57
C TYR A 128 34.15 -16.26 -0.98
N ASP A 129 33.97 -15.93 0.31
CA ASP A 129 34.75 -14.89 1.03
C ASP A 129 34.92 -13.56 0.26
N HIS A 130 33.83 -13.10 -0.39
CA HIS A 130 33.76 -11.85 -1.16
C HIS A 130 34.87 -11.68 -2.23
N GLN A 131 35.30 -12.79 -2.85
CA GLN A 131 36.34 -12.78 -3.87
C GLN A 131 35.99 -11.97 -5.12
N ASN A 132 34.70 -11.72 -5.40
CA ASN A 132 34.27 -10.79 -6.45
C ASN A 132 34.80 -9.37 -6.22
N SER A 133 34.79 -8.89 -4.98
CA SER A 133 35.33 -7.57 -4.60
C SER A 133 36.83 -7.47 -4.82
N ASP A 134 37.53 -8.61 -4.76
CA ASP A 134 38.96 -8.73 -5.04
C ASP A 134 39.29 -8.96 -6.52
N GLY A 135 38.31 -8.99 -7.41
CA GLY A 135 38.50 -8.94 -8.87
C GLY A 135 38.05 -10.19 -9.64
N LEU A 136 37.62 -11.25 -8.97
CA LEU A 136 37.11 -12.46 -9.63
C LEU A 136 35.69 -12.21 -10.17
N ARG A 137 35.57 -11.53 -11.30
CA ARG A 137 34.29 -11.22 -11.97
C ARG A 137 34.47 -10.97 -13.47
N THR A 138 33.51 -11.41 -14.29
CA THR A 138 33.47 -11.15 -15.74
C THR A 138 32.05 -11.27 -16.30
N PRO A 139 31.68 -10.52 -17.35
CA PRO A 139 30.41 -10.73 -18.03
C PRO A 139 30.29 -12.11 -18.70
N LEU A 140 29.05 -12.61 -18.77
CA LEU A 140 28.63 -13.76 -19.56
C LEU A 140 27.50 -13.31 -20.48
N VAL A 141 27.67 -13.39 -21.80
CA VAL A 141 26.66 -12.97 -22.76
C VAL A 141 26.12 -14.19 -23.51
N VAL A 142 24.81 -14.39 -23.44
CA VAL A 142 24.10 -15.44 -24.19
C VAL A 142 23.34 -14.80 -25.34
N HIS A 143 23.78 -15.14 -26.56
CA HIS A 143 23.24 -14.63 -27.81
C HIS A 143 22.03 -15.43 -28.29
N ASP A 144 21.11 -14.77 -28.98
CA ASP A 144 19.97 -15.44 -29.63
C ASP A 144 19.86 -15.07 -31.11
N ALA A 145 18.72 -15.38 -31.71
CA ALA A 145 18.48 -15.15 -33.13
C ALA A 145 18.39 -13.65 -33.51
N ARG A 146 18.22 -12.73 -32.54
CA ARG A 146 18.06 -11.31 -32.85
C ARG A 146 19.33 -10.71 -33.41
N LYS A 147 19.16 -9.87 -34.43
CA LYS A 147 20.24 -9.18 -35.11
C LYS A 147 20.08 -7.68 -34.93
N TYR A 148 21.22 -7.02 -34.72
CA TYR A 148 21.37 -5.58 -34.59
C TYR A 148 22.49 -5.15 -35.54
N ASP A 149 22.55 -3.87 -35.88
CA ASP A 149 23.63 -3.37 -36.75
C ASP A 149 25.00 -3.43 -36.07
N GLY A 150 25.01 -3.45 -34.74
CA GLY A 150 26.17 -3.70 -33.91
C GLY A 150 25.77 -3.92 -32.46
N GLU A 151 26.69 -4.45 -31.68
CA GLU A 151 26.50 -4.74 -30.26
C GLU A 151 27.72 -4.28 -29.46
N LEU A 152 27.46 -3.62 -28.34
CA LEU A 152 28.48 -3.06 -27.44
C LEU A 152 28.22 -3.56 -26.01
N LEU A 153 29.30 -3.83 -25.27
CA LEU A 153 29.27 -4.28 -23.88
C LEU A 153 29.98 -3.26 -22.98
N PHE A 154 29.29 -2.84 -21.93
CA PHE A 154 29.74 -1.93 -20.88
C PHE A 154 29.56 -2.58 -19.52
N PHE A 155 30.64 -3.10 -18.94
CA PHE A 155 30.62 -3.50 -17.54
C PHE A 155 31.30 -2.44 -16.67
N LEU A 156 30.55 -1.97 -15.68
CA LEU A 156 30.92 -0.92 -14.75
C LEU A 156 31.38 -1.55 -13.44
N GLU A 157 32.46 -1.01 -12.89
CA GLU A 157 33.13 -1.56 -11.73
C GLU A 157 33.57 -0.44 -10.79
N ASP A 158 33.38 -0.62 -9.49
CA ASP A 158 34.11 0.09 -8.46
C ASP A 158 35.41 -0.65 -8.12
N TRP A 159 36.50 0.12 -7.98
CA TRP A 159 37.83 -0.41 -7.71
C TRP A 159 38.47 0.25 -6.50
N TYR A 160 38.61 -0.53 -5.44
CA TYR A 160 39.20 -0.15 -4.17
C TYR A 160 40.73 -0.31 -4.15
N LYS A 161 41.40 0.51 -3.33
CA LYS A 161 42.85 0.46 -3.13
C LYS A 161 43.26 -0.72 -2.24
N GLU A 162 42.47 -0.99 -1.21
CA GLU A 162 42.67 -2.09 -0.26
C GLU A 162 41.95 -3.36 -0.73
N VAL A 163 42.44 -4.53 -0.29
CA VAL A 163 41.71 -5.80 -0.44
C VAL A 163 40.49 -5.83 0.47
N PHE A 164 39.42 -6.52 0.04
CA PHE A 164 38.13 -6.44 0.71
C PHE A 164 38.19 -6.89 2.17
N HIS A 165 38.93 -7.96 2.47
CA HIS A 165 39.06 -8.47 3.83
C HIS A 165 39.64 -7.44 4.82
N GLU A 166 40.61 -6.62 4.40
CA GLU A 166 41.17 -5.55 5.24
C GLU A 166 40.14 -4.45 5.48
N ARG A 167 39.38 -4.10 4.44
CA ARG A 167 38.31 -3.10 4.51
C ARG A 167 37.18 -3.57 5.42
N LEU A 168 36.74 -4.82 5.28
CA LEU A 168 35.67 -5.40 6.11
C LEU A 168 36.01 -5.35 7.60
N ARG A 169 37.26 -5.65 7.98
CA ARG A 169 37.72 -5.56 9.38
C ARG A 169 37.59 -4.15 9.96
N ILE A 170 37.73 -3.12 9.13
CA ILE A 170 37.55 -1.73 9.53
C ILE A 170 36.04 -1.40 9.60
N THR A 171 35.25 -1.86 8.63
CA THR A 171 33.81 -1.54 8.54
C THR A 171 32.97 -2.20 9.63
N VAL A 172 33.25 -3.44 10.01
CA VAL A 172 32.46 -4.21 11.00
C VAL A 172 33.17 -4.37 12.35
N GLY A 173 34.26 -3.64 12.57
CA GLY A 173 35.05 -3.70 13.79
C GLY A 173 34.35 -3.02 14.98
N PRO A 174 34.69 -3.37 16.24
CA PRO A 174 34.14 -2.69 17.41
C PRO A 174 34.42 -1.18 17.39
N GLY A 175 33.36 -0.37 17.47
CA GLY A 175 33.46 1.10 17.41
C GLY A 175 33.71 1.66 16.01
N ALA A 176 33.51 0.86 14.95
CA ALA A 176 33.51 1.35 13.58
C ALA A 176 32.45 2.45 13.40
N VAL A 177 32.86 3.57 12.79
CA VAL A 177 31.96 4.63 12.37
C VAL A 177 31.69 4.42 10.88
N PHE A 178 30.42 4.23 10.51
CA PHE A 178 30.02 4.19 9.11
C PHE A 178 29.74 5.60 8.59
N PRO A 179 30.27 6.00 7.42
CA PRO A 179 31.23 5.25 6.62
C PRO A 179 32.66 5.36 7.19
N PRO A 180 33.45 4.27 7.16
CA PRO A 180 34.86 4.34 7.52
C PRO A 180 35.59 5.24 6.51
N SER A 181 36.41 6.18 7.01
CA SER A 181 37.44 7.00 6.34
C SER A 181 37.49 7.02 4.78
N PRO A 182 37.59 8.19 4.10
CA PRO A 182 37.25 8.39 2.69
C PRO A 182 38.26 7.79 1.67
N SER A 183 38.43 6.48 1.66
CA SER A 183 39.05 5.73 0.56
C SER A 183 37.98 5.43 -0.49
N PHE A 184 37.70 6.43 -1.33
CA PHE A 184 36.78 6.27 -2.45
C PHE A 184 37.32 5.31 -3.50
N PRO A 185 36.47 4.42 -4.04
CA PRO A 185 36.85 3.62 -5.19
C PRO A 185 37.01 4.50 -6.43
N HIS A 186 37.69 3.98 -7.45
CA HIS A 186 37.67 4.54 -8.79
C HIS A 186 36.75 3.71 -9.69
N ALA A 187 36.13 4.34 -10.68
CA ALA A 187 35.37 3.59 -11.68
C ALA A 187 36.30 2.95 -12.70
N LEU A 188 36.02 1.70 -13.05
CA LEU A 188 36.51 1.09 -14.28
C LEU A 188 35.34 0.92 -15.25
N ILE A 189 35.61 1.14 -16.54
CA ILE A 189 34.71 0.83 -17.64
C ILE A 189 35.42 -0.23 -18.48
N ASN A 190 34.80 -1.40 -18.58
CA ASN A 190 35.37 -2.56 -19.25
C ASN A 190 36.76 -2.96 -18.72
N GLY A 191 36.97 -2.84 -17.40
CA GLY A 191 38.22 -3.18 -16.72
C GLY A 191 39.36 -2.18 -16.88
N PHE A 192 39.10 -1.01 -17.47
CA PHE A 192 40.07 0.08 -17.62
C PHE A 192 39.62 1.33 -16.88
N ASN A 193 40.57 2.14 -16.43
CA ASN A 193 40.29 3.42 -15.77
C ASN A 193 39.29 4.26 -16.59
N ALA A 194 38.17 4.64 -15.96
CA ALA A 194 37.10 5.39 -16.60
C ALA A 194 37.53 6.80 -17.07
N ASN A 195 38.67 7.34 -16.61
CA ASN A 195 39.25 8.58 -17.16
C ASN A 195 39.88 8.40 -18.54
N PHE A 196 40.13 7.16 -18.99
CA PHE A 196 40.86 6.85 -20.22
C PHE A 196 40.09 5.88 -21.11
N THR A 197 38.79 6.14 -21.31
CA THR A 197 37.94 5.30 -22.16
C THR A 197 38.33 5.35 -23.63
N ARG A 198 38.17 4.24 -24.34
CA ARG A 198 38.29 4.19 -25.81
C ARG A 198 36.98 4.67 -26.45
N PRO A 199 37.03 5.39 -27.60
CA PRO A 199 35.83 5.77 -28.32
C PRO A 199 35.02 4.54 -28.77
N ILE A 200 33.70 4.60 -28.60
CA ILE A 200 32.78 3.69 -29.30
C ILE A 200 32.42 4.28 -30.65
N ARG A 201 32.17 3.44 -31.67
CA ARG A 201 31.96 3.90 -33.04
C ARG A 201 30.53 3.66 -33.51
N PHE A 202 29.89 4.72 -33.97
CA PHE A 202 28.58 4.67 -34.60
C PHE A 202 28.67 4.98 -36.08
N GLU A 203 28.04 4.14 -36.90
CA GLU A 203 27.78 4.42 -38.31
C GLU A 203 26.41 5.09 -38.46
N LYS A 204 26.33 6.09 -39.34
CA LYS A 204 25.11 6.89 -39.55
C LYS A 204 23.88 6.02 -39.81
N GLY A 205 22.78 6.32 -39.14
CA GLY A 205 21.47 5.65 -39.30
C GLY A 205 21.38 4.21 -38.76
N LYS A 206 22.48 3.63 -38.26
CA LYS A 206 22.50 2.26 -37.72
C LYS A 206 22.00 2.23 -36.27
N THR A 207 21.38 1.12 -35.87
CA THR A 207 20.90 0.90 -34.50
C THR A 207 21.73 -0.15 -33.78
N TYR A 208 22.35 0.26 -32.67
CA TYR A 208 23.21 -0.57 -31.85
C TYR A 208 22.46 -1.08 -30.61
N ARG A 209 22.71 -2.32 -30.21
CA ARG A 209 22.41 -2.80 -28.86
C ARG A 209 23.58 -2.48 -27.96
N ILE A 210 23.32 -1.84 -26.82
CA ILE A 210 24.31 -1.58 -25.78
C ILE A 210 23.89 -2.33 -24.53
N ARG A 211 24.73 -3.24 -24.05
CA ARG A 211 24.57 -3.95 -22.80
C ARG A 211 25.33 -3.21 -21.72
N VAL A 212 24.64 -2.77 -20.68
CA VAL A 212 25.22 -2.07 -19.53
C VAL A 212 24.96 -2.90 -18.29
N LEU A 213 25.99 -3.26 -17.55
CA LEU A 213 25.87 -4.02 -16.31
C LEU A 213 26.77 -3.45 -15.24
N ASN A 214 26.27 -3.38 -14.02
CA ASN A 214 27.06 -3.02 -12.84
C ASN A 214 27.54 -4.31 -12.16
N ILE A 215 28.82 -4.64 -12.34
CA ILE A 215 29.46 -5.77 -11.63
C ILE A 215 30.31 -5.26 -10.45
N GLY A 216 30.06 -4.03 -10.01
CA GLY A 216 30.60 -3.40 -8.81
C GLY A 216 30.15 -4.07 -7.52
N ILE A 217 30.54 -3.49 -6.40
CA ILE A 217 30.34 -4.03 -5.05
C ILE A 217 29.40 -3.15 -4.23
N THR A 218 29.57 -1.83 -4.30
CA THR A 218 28.86 -0.86 -3.46
C THR A 218 28.32 0.33 -4.24
N GLU A 219 29.02 0.77 -5.29
CA GLU A 219 28.69 2.02 -5.97
C GLU A 219 27.58 1.85 -7.01
N TRP A 220 26.75 2.88 -7.11
CA TRP A 220 25.74 3.04 -8.13
C TRP A 220 26.31 3.77 -9.34
N PHE A 221 25.74 3.51 -10.51
CA PHE A 221 26.17 4.12 -11.75
C PHE A 221 25.01 4.66 -12.56
N HIS A 222 25.07 5.95 -12.87
CA HIS A 222 24.28 6.55 -13.94
C HIS A 222 24.99 6.39 -15.27
N PHE A 223 24.28 5.93 -16.31
CA PHE A 223 24.76 5.87 -17.69
C PHE A 223 23.80 6.62 -18.63
N SER A 224 24.33 7.54 -19.43
CA SER A 224 23.54 8.28 -20.44
C SER A 224 24.36 8.56 -21.70
N ILE A 225 23.69 8.83 -22.81
CA ILE A 225 24.32 9.29 -24.06
C ILE A 225 23.60 10.57 -24.51
N PRO A 226 23.97 11.75 -23.99
CA PRO A 226 23.29 13.00 -24.34
C PRO A 226 23.24 13.24 -25.86
N GLY A 227 22.04 13.53 -26.36
CA GLY A 227 21.76 13.61 -27.80
C GLY A 227 21.27 12.31 -28.44
N HIS A 228 21.14 11.23 -27.67
CA HIS A 228 20.54 9.95 -28.07
C HIS A 228 19.50 9.51 -27.05
N LYS A 229 18.31 9.11 -27.52
CA LYS A 229 17.33 8.44 -26.68
C LYS A 229 17.70 6.95 -26.59
N LEU A 230 17.72 6.41 -25.38
CA LEU A 230 17.90 4.98 -25.15
C LEU A 230 16.52 4.31 -25.20
N ARG A 231 16.44 3.06 -25.65
CA ARG A 231 15.23 2.25 -25.54
C ARG A 231 15.56 0.95 -24.83
N THR A 232 15.10 0.76 -23.60
CA THR A 232 15.36 -0.50 -22.86
C THR A 232 14.70 -1.66 -23.59
N ILE A 233 15.37 -2.79 -23.69
CA ILE A 233 14.82 -4.01 -24.32
C ILE A 233 15.06 -5.26 -23.46
N GLU A 234 15.87 -5.14 -22.41
CA GLU A 234 16.17 -6.22 -21.48
C GLU A 234 16.51 -5.59 -20.13
N ALA A 235 16.00 -6.16 -19.06
CA ALA A 235 16.38 -5.91 -17.67
C ALA A 235 16.69 -7.27 -17.02
N ASP A 236 17.86 -7.43 -16.41
CA ASP A 236 18.28 -8.66 -15.69
C ASP A 236 18.12 -9.98 -16.47
N GLY A 237 18.29 -9.95 -17.80
CA GLY A 237 18.16 -11.12 -18.66
C GLY A 237 16.71 -11.44 -19.08
N VAL A 238 15.74 -10.62 -18.66
CA VAL A 238 14.34 -10.68 -19.09
C VAL A 238 14.10 -9.63 -20.16
N TYR A 239 13.51 -10.03 -21.28
CA TYR A 239 13.21 -9.10 -22.37
C TYR A 239 11.93 -8.31 -22.07
N CYS A 240 11.99 -7.01 -22.31
CA CYS A 240 10.89 -6.08 -22.12
C CYS A 240 10.52 -5.33 -23.40
N ASP A 241 9.30 -4.80 -23.44
CA ASP A 241 8.89 -3.90 -24.50
C ASP A 241 9.79 -2.66 -24.55
N PRO A 242 10.11 -2.13 -25.74
CA PRO A 242 10.95 -0.96 -25.87
C PRO A 242 10.43 0.29 -25.13
N LEU A 243 11.02 0.62 -23.98
CA LEU A 243 10.68 1.83 -23.22
C LEU A 243 11.71 2.94 -23.48
N PRO A 244 11.30 4.14 -23.98
CA PRO A 244 12.23 5.23 -24.24
C PRO A 244 12.67 5.94 -22.95
N VAL A 245 13.96 5.95 -22.67
CA VAL A 245 14.58 6.55 -21.47
C VAL A 245 15.77 7.44 -21.85
N ASP A 246 16.13 8.39 -20.99
CA ASP A 246 17.30 9.27 -21.17
C ASP A 246 18.60 8.66 -20.60
N GLY A 247 18.46 7.80 -19.58
CA GLY A 247 19.60 7.15 -18.94
C GLY A 247 19.19 5.91 -18.15
N LEU A 248 20.20 5.23 -17.61
CA LEU A 248 20.09 4.06 -16.75
C LEU A 248 20.70 4.38 -15.39
N ASP A 249 20.04 3.99 -14.30
CA ASP A 249 20.59 4.02 -12.96
C ASP A 249 20.72 2.56 -12.47
N LEU A 250 21.94 2.11 -12.19
CA LEU A 250 22.23 0.71 -11.90
C LEU A 250 22.91 0.56 -10.54
N GLY A 251 22.24 -0.14 -9.63
CA GLY A 251 22.85 -0.69 -8.43
C GLY A 251 23.70 -1.94 -8.72
N PRO A 252 24.59 -2.34 -7.79
CA PRO A 252 25.41 -3.54 -7.94
C PRO A 252 24.58 -4.80 -8.30
N GLY A 253 24.99 -5.51 -9.35
CA GLY A 253 24.32 -6.72 -9.84
C GLY A 253 23.33 -6.49 -10.99
N GLN A 254 22.75 -5.29 -11.09
CA GLN A 254 21.75 -4.95 -12.11
C GLN A 254 22.36 -4.80 -13.51
N ARG A 255 21.52 -5.07 -14.52
CA ARG A 255 21.91 -5.01 -15.94
C ARG A 255 20.75 -4.65 -16.85
N TYR A 256 21.06 -3.90 -17.90
CA TYR A 256 20.14 -3.54 -18.97
C TYR A 256 20.74 -3.77 -20.35
N SER A 257 19.89 -4.09 -21.33
CA SER A 257 20.20 -3.82 -22.74
C SER A 257 19.34 -2.67 -23.24
N VAL A 258 19.95 -1.74 -23.98
CA VAL A 258 19.27 -0.64 -24.64
C VAL A 258 19.56 -0.61 -26.14
N LEU A 259 18.59 -0.16 -26.93
CA LEU A 259 18.79 0.20 -28.33
C LEU A 259 19.11 1.69 -28.46
N VAL A 260 20.14 1.99 -29.24
CA VAL A 260 20.57 3.35 -29.55
C VAL A 260 20.71 3.49 -31.05
N THR A 261 19.91 4.38 -31.65
CA THR A 261 19.94 4.66 -33.08
C THR A 261 20.86 5.85 -33.35
N ALA A 262 21.87 5.64 -34.19
CA ALA A 262 22.82 6.66 -34.58
C ALA A 262 22.15 7.74 -35.46
N HIS A 263 22.60 8.98 -35.32
CA HIS A 263 22.15 10.09 -36.17
C HIS A 263 22.48 9.81 -37.64
N ASP A 264 21.68 10.34 -38.57
CA ASP A 264 21.93 10.26 -40.02
C ASP A 264 23.09 11.17 -40.49
N SER A 265 23.77 11.83 -39.55
CA SER A 265 24.89 12.75 -39.80
C SER A 265 26.11 12.42 -38.94
N ASP A 266 27.30 12.61 -39.52
CA ASP A 266 28.62 12.43 -38.92
C ASP A 266 29.36 13.77 -38.79
N HIS A 267 28.62 14.89 -38.83
CA HIS A 267 29.17 16.23 -38.62
C HIS A 267 29.71 16.42 -37.21
N PHE A 268 29.10 15.76 -36.22
CA PHE A 268 29.48 15.84 -34.82
C PHE A 268 29.70 14.46 -34.22
N ASN A 269 30.65 14.37 -33.30
CA ASN A 269 30.75 13.29 -32.33
C ASN A 269 29.95 13.67 -31.06
N PHE A 270 29.64 12.70 -30.22
CA PHE A 270 28.88 12.90 -28.99
C PHE A 270 29.63 12.30 -27.80
N ASN A 271 29.24 12.68 -26.59
CA ASN A 271 29.75 12.04 -25.38
C ASN A 271 28.74 11.01 -24.86
N TYR A 272 29.25 9.99 -24.18
CA TYR A 272 28.47 9.25 -23.20
C TYR A 272 28.96 9.61 -21.81
N ASN A 273 28.05 9.67 -20.85
CA ASN A 273 28.35 10.00 -19.46
C ASN A 273 28.22 8.75 -18.60
N VAL A 274 29.16 8.58 -17.66
CA VAL A 274 29.08 7.62 -16.57
C VAL A 274 29.31 8.36 -15.26
N THR A 275 28.32 8.38 -14.37
CA THR A 275 28.48 8.95 -13.03
C THR A 275 28.49 7.85 -12.00
N MET A 276 29.58 7.70 -11.27
CA MET A 276 29.68 6.80 -10.12
C MET A 276 29.35 7.59 -8.86
N TYR A 277 28.42 7.08 -8.06
CA TYR A 277 28.01 7.72 -6.81
C TYR A 277 27.68 6.66 -5.77
N ALA A 278 27.87 7.04 -4.51
CA ALA A 278 27.33 6.28 -3.40
C ALA A 278 25.96 6.87 -3.08
N SER A 279 24.94 6.03 -2.99
CA SER A 279 23.56 6.45 -2.74
C SER A 279 23.34 7.16 -1.39
N PHE A 280 24.29 7.06 -0.46
CA PHE A 280 24.31 7.77 0.83
C PHE A 280 25.05 9.12 0.83
N VAL A 281 25.61 9.51 -0.32
CA VAL A 281 26.40 10.73 -0.49
C VAL A 281 25.69 12.04 -0.14
N PRO A 282 24.36 12.22 -0.29
CA PRO A 282 23.70 13.47 0.10
C PRO A 282 23.88 13.84 1.58
N GLN A 283 24.29 12.90 2.43
CA GLN A 283 24.33 13.06 3.89
C GLN A 283 25.72 13.38 4.45
N ILE A 284 26.78 13.40 3.61
CA ILE A 284 28.18 13.52 4.09
C ILE A 284 28.96 14.62 3.36
N PRO A 285 29.30 15.73 4.05
CA PRO A 285 30.09 16.82 3.47
C PRO A 285 31.44 16.36 2.90
N GLY A 286 31.72 16.67 1.64
CA GLY A 286 32.99 16.37 0.96
C GLY A 286 32.98 15.09 0.11
N MET A 287 31.88 14.34 0.10
CA MET A 287 31.65 13.25 -0.83
C MET A 287 30.90 13.79 -2.06
N ASN A 288 31.52 13.82 -3.24
CA ASN A 288 30.87 14.25 -4.49
C ASN A 288 30.80 13.07 -5.46
N PRO A 289 29.72 12.94 -6.25
CA PRO A 289 29.67 12.03 -7.39
C PRO A 289 30.89 12.20 -8.30
N ARG A 290 31.37 11.09 -8.87
CA ARG A 290 32.48 11.09 -9.83
C ARG A 290 31.95 10.94 -11.23
N HIS A 291 32.18 11.95 -12.05
CA HIS A 291 31.72 12.00 -13.42
C HIS A 291 32.84 11.60 -14.38
N TYR A 292 32.53 10.67 -15.27
CA TYR A 292 33.40 10.20 -16.33
C TYR A 292 32.70 10.39 -17.67
N GLN A 293 33.46 10.73 -18.70
CA GLN A 293 32.94 10.94 -20.04
C GLN A 293 33.79 10.16 -21.04
N GLY A 294 33.12 9.50 -21.97
CA GLY A 294 33.75 8.88 -23.12
C GLY A 294 33.13 9.33 -24.43
N LEU A 295 33.76 8.94 -25.54
CA LEU A 295 33.42 9.46 -26.87
C LEU A 295 32.59 8.45 -27.67
N VAL A 296 31.46 8.91 -28.21
CA VAL A 296 30.73 8.29 -29.33
C VAL A 296 31.23 8.91 -30.63
N GLU A 297 32.14 8.21 -31.29
CA GLU A 297 32.80 8.63 -32.54
C GLU A 297 31.99 8.20 -33.76
N TYR A 298 31.42 9.18 -34.47
CA TYR A 298 30.85 9.00 -35.80
C TYR A 298 31.92 9.12 -36.88
N ARG A 299 32.82 10.11 -36.72
CA ARG A 299 33.94 10.34 -37.62
C ARG A 299 35.13 10.88 -36.86
N LYS A 300 36.29 10.24 -37.05
CA LYS A 300 37.55 10.66 -36.45
C LYS A 300 37.86 12.13 -36.76
N GLY A 301 38.05 12.93 -35.71
CA GLY A 301 38.36 14.36 -35.82
C GLY A 301 37.16 15.30 -36.03
N ALA A 302 35.92 14.78 -36.09
CA ALA A 302 34.73 15.64 -36.05
C ALA A 302 34.59 16.34 -34.68
N PRO A 303 34.08 17.59 -34.62
CA PRO A 303 33.85 18.29 -33.37
C PRO A 303 32.86 17.52 -32.49
N VAL A 304 33.08 17.56 -31.17
CA VAL A 304 32.14 17.00 -30.19
C VAL A 304 31.01 18.00 -29.97
N LYS A 305 29.76 17.57 -30.11
CA LYS A 305 28.60 18.38 -29.79
C LYS A 305 28.31 18.26 -28.30
N ASP A 306 28.33 19.41 -27.62
CA ASP A 306 27.88 19.50 -26.24
C ASP A 306 26.34 19.54 -26.23
N VAL A 307 25.73 18.52 -25.61
CA VAL A 307 24.28 18.38 -25.50
C VAL A 307 23.94 18.27 -24.01
N PRO A 308 23.18 19.23 -23.44
CA PRO A 308 22.76 19.12 -22.06
C PRO A 308 21.79 17.96 -21.89
N GLU A 309 21.77 17.38 -20.69
CA GLU A 309 20.77 16.39 -20.30
C GLU A 309 19.37 17.05 -20.25
N PRO A 310 18.31 16.33 -20.68
CA PRO A 310 16.95 16.87 -20.68
C PRO A 310 16.41 17.01 -19.25
N GLU A 311 15.51 17.97 -19.06
CA GLU A 311 14.81 18.21 -17.80
C GLU A 311 13.28 18.23 -18.06
N PRO A 312 12.49 17.32 -17.45
CA PRO A 312 12.91 16.27 -16.51
C PRO A 312 13.69 15.14 -17.20
N PHE A 313 14.65 14.56 -16.47
CA PHE A 313 15.41 13.39 -16.93
C PHE A 313 14.66 12.09 -16.63
N VAL A 314 14.47 11.24 -17.64
CA VAL A 314 13.74 9.97 -17.48
C VAL A 314 14.72 8.80 -17.32
N TRP A 315 14.80 8.24 -16.12
CA TRP A 315 15.52 7.00 -15.84
C TRP A 315 14.73 5.76 -16.27
N ALA A 316 15.43 4.66 -16.50
CA ALA A 316 14.80 3.34 -16.55
C ALA A 316 14.19 2.98 -15.20
N ASP A 317 12.95 2.49 -15.21
CA ASP A 317 12.21 2.04 -14.03
C ASP A 317 11.57 0.68 -14.33
N ASP A 318 12.03 -0.34 -13.61
CA ASP A 318 11.63 -1.73 -13.81
C ASP A 318 10.14 -1.95 -13.53
N LEU A 319 9.53 -1.19 -12.62
CA LEU A 319 8.08 -1.27 -12.32
C LEU A 319 7.21 -0.89 -13.53
N HIS A 320 7.75 -0.03 -14.42
CA HIS A 320 7.05 0.45 -15.60
C HIS A 320 7.45 -0.30 -16.88
N MET A 321 8.28 -1.36 -16.77
CA MET A 321 8.65 -2.20 -17.91
C MET A 321 7.70 -3.39 -18.04
N SER A 322 7.17 -3.60 -19.25
CA SER A 322 6.36 -4.77 -19.58
C SER A 322 7.24 -5.89 -20.14
N ALA A 323 7.19 -7.07 -19.54
CA ALA A 323 7.89 -8.24 -20.08
C ALA A 323 7.29 -8.67 -21.43
N VAL A 324 8.13 -8.99 -22.41
CA VAL A 324 7.68 -9.44 -23.75
C VAL A 324 6.92 -10.77 -23.70
N SER A 325 7.13 -11.57 -22.65
CA SER A 325 6.36 -12.80 -22.42
C SER A 325 4.87 -12.53 -22.20
N GLY A 326 4.50 -11.31 -21.76
CA GLY A 326 3.11 -10.97 -21.43
C GLY A 326 2.59 -11.75 -20.23
N ASP A 327 3.48 -12.14 -19.30
CA ASP A 327 3.09 -12.89 -18.12
C ASP A 327 2.17 -12.05 -17.23
N GLU A 328 0.98 -12.57 -16.92
CA GLU A 328 0.07 -11.99 -15.95
C GLU A 328 0.72 -11.95 -14.55
N PRO A 329 0.28 -11.05 -13.64
CA PRO A 329 0.71 -11.07 -12.25
C PRO A 329 0.50 -12.46 -11.62
N LEU A 330 1.53 -12.97 -10.94
CA LEU A 330 1.47 -14.28 -10.30
C LEU A 330 0.38 -14.30 -9.21
N PRO A 331 -0.49 -15.33 -9.14
CA PRO A 331 -1.52 -15.41 -8.11
C PRO A 331 -0.88 -15.67 -6.74
N VAL A 332 -1.03 -14.76 -5.79
CA VAL A 332 -0.33 -14.85 -4.50
C VAL A 332 -0.94 -15.93 -3.61
N THR A 333 -0.11 -16.89 -3.18
CA THR A 333 -0.51 -17.96 -2.22
C THR A 333 0.10 -17.78 -0.83
N ARG A 334 1.19 -17.03 -0.72
CA ARG A 334 1.86 -16.68 0.54
C ARG A 334 2.48 -15.30 0.43
N LYS A 335 2.39 -14.52 1.51
CA LYS A 335 3.10 -13.24 1.66
C LYS A 335 4.24 -13.40 2.67
N ILE A 336 5.36 -12.76 2.41
CA ILE A 336 6.55 -12.77 3.27
C ILE A 336 7.07 -11.35 3.43
N ASP A 337 7.06 -10.85 4.66
CA ASP A 337 7.66 -9.56 4.99
C ASP A 337 9.10 -9.74 5.48
N LEU A 338 10.04 -9.02 4.85
CA LEU A 338 11.44 -8.97 5.22
C LEU A 338 11.85 -7.51 5.47
N THR A 339 12.20 -7.20 6.71
CA THR A 339 12.68 -5.88 7.11
C THR A 339 14.20 -5.87 7.21
N LEU A 340 14.83 -4.98 6.46
CA LEU A 340 16.27 -4.75 6.46
C LEU A 340 16.68 -3.84 7.64
N GLY A 341 17.88 -4.00 8.15
CA GLY A 341 18.41 -3.10 9.19
C GLY A 341 19.85 -3.40 9.56
N GLY A 342 20.34 -2.69 10.57
CA GLY A 342 21.63 -2.96 11.22
C GLY A 342 21.45 -3.01 12.74
N ALA A 343 22.06 -4.00 13.38
CA ALA A 343 21.97 -4.19 14.83
C ALA A 343 23.36 -4.23 15.48
N PRO A 344 23.56 -3.51 16.61
CA PRO A 344 24.77 -3.66 17.41
C PRO A 344 24.72 -4.97 18.21
N PHE A 345 25.82 -5.71 18.18
CA PHE A 345 26.03 -6.95 18.92
C PHE A 345 26.82 -6.70 20.20
N THR A 346 26.69 -7.60 21.17
CA THR A 346 27.34 -7.49 22.50
C THR A 346 28.87 -7.46 22.45
N ASN A 347 29.47 -7.91 21.34
CA ASN A 347 30.91 -7.83 21.08
C ASN A 347 31.35 -6.47 20.50
N GLY A 348 30.43 -5.51 20.37
CA GLY A 348 30.68 -4.16 19.85
C GLY A 348 30.61 -4.04 18.33
N GLN A 349 30.36 -5.12 17.59
CA GLN A 349 30.19 -5.09 16.13
C GLN A 349 28.78 -4.63 15.77
N THR A 350 28.63 -3.91 14.66
CA THR A 350 27.32 -3.68 14.02
C THR A 350 27.25 -4.54 12.78
N LEU A 351 26.22 -5.39 12.69
CA LEU A 351 26.01 -6.29 11.55
C LEU A 351 24.66 -6.00 10.91
N ASP A 352 24.58 -6.23 9.60
CA ASP A 352 23.33 -6.16 8.86
C ASP A 352 22.42 -7.34 9.24
N ILE A 353 21.12 -7.08 9.22
CA ILE A 353 20.06 -8.01 9.62
C ILE A 353 18.93 -8.01 8.60
N ILE A 354 18.29 -9.16 8.46
CA ILE A 354 16.97 -9.31 7.83
C ILE A 354 16.06 -9.93 8.89
N ASN A 355 14.94 -9.27 9.22
CA ASN A 355 14.04 -9.67 10.31
C ASN A 355 14.78 -9.91 11.65
N ASN A 356 15.72 -9.03 11.98
CA ASN A 356 16.53 -9.13 13.21
C ASN A 356 17.43 -10.37 13.30
N ILE A 357 17.72 -11.02 12.16
CA ILE A 357 18.62 -12.16 12.05
C ILE A 357 19.80 -11.75 11.15
N THR A 358 21.01 -11.89 11.67
CA THR A 358 22.24 -11.80 10.87
C THR A 358 22.55 -13.18 10.31
N TYR A 359 22.80 -13.24 9.00
CA TYR A 359 23.20 -14.48 8.34
C TYR A 359 24.57 -14.95 8.85
N ALA A 360 24.67 -16.24 9.20
CA ALA A 360 25.95 -16.89 9.44
C ALA A 360 26.06 -18.14 8.56
N GLU A 361 27.22 -18.32 7.93
CA GLU A 361 27.49 -19.49 7.10
C GLU A 361 27.29 -20.78 7.92
N PRO A 362 26.45 -21.72 7.46
CA PRO A 362 26.26 -22.98 8.15
C PRO A 362 27.51 -23.86 8.00
N ARG A 363 27.71 -24.81 8.93
CA ARG A 363 28.83 -25.77 8.84
C ARG A 363 28.69 -26.79 7.72
N ILE A 364 27.46 -27.05 7.30
CA ILE A 364 27.10 -27.95 6.20
C ILE A 364 26.31 -27.11 5.21
N PRO A 365 26.62 -27.16 3.90
CA PRO A 365 25.87 -26.40 2.92
C PRO A 365 24.36 -26.64 3.03
N THR A 366 23.56 -25.58 2.90
CA THR A 366 22.09 -25.64 3.05
C THR A 366 21.46 -26.72 2.17
N LEU A 367 21.91 -26.84 0.91
CA LEU A 367 21.46 -27.88 -0.01
C LEU A 367 21.76 -29.30 0.51
N TYR A 368 22.94 -29.51 1.11
CA TYR A 368 23.33 -30.82 1.64
C TYR A 368 22.52 -31.18 2.88
N SER A 369 22.22 -30.18 3.71
CA SER A 369 21.31 -30.32 4.84
C SER A 369 19.91 -30.70 4.37
N ALA A 370 19.36 -30.01 3.35
CA ALA A 370 18.06 -30.36 2.77
C ALA A 370 18.02 -31.81 2.25
N HIS A 371 19.05 -32.25 1.51
CA HIS A 371 19.15 -33.63 1.04
C HIS A 371 19.29 -34.66 2.17
N SER A 372 19.99 -34.31 3.26
CA SER A 372 20.22 -35.22 4.38
C SER A 372 19.01 -35.36 5.30
N LEU A 373 18.13 -34.33 5.35
CA LEU A 373 16.95 -34.29 6.19
C LEU A 373 15.74 -35.05 5.59
N ASP A 374 15.74 -35.32 4.28
CA ASP A 374 14.65 -36.01 3.57
C ASP A 374 13.28 -35.40 3.91
N ARG A 375 12.36 -36.17 4.52
CA ARG A 375 11.02 -35.68 4.89
C ARG A 375 11.04 -34.55 5.92
N LEU A 376 12.13 -34.41 6.68
CA LEU A 376 12.28 -33.35 7.68
C LEU A 376 12.77 -32.03 7.06
N ALA A 377 13.12 -32.01 5.77
CA ALA A 377 13.60 -30.81 5.08
C ALA A 377 12.57 -29.66 5.08
N PHE A 378 11.29 -29.94 5.36
CA PHE A 378 10.26 -28.92 5.49
C PHE A 378 10.24 -28.21 6.85
N ASN A 379 11.02 -28.69 7.83
CA ASN A 379 11.13 -28.05 9.13
C ASN A 379 12.25 -27.01 9.11
N GLU A 380 11.87 -25.74 8.96
CA GLU A 380 12.77 -24.56 8.91
C GLU A 380 13.77 -24.53 10.08
N SER A 381 13.36 -24.95 11.28
CA SER A 381 14.23 -24.92 12.47
C SER A 381 15.46 -25.82 12.35
N LEU A 382 15.46 -26.81 11.45
CA LEU A 382 16.57 -27.74 11.26
C LEU A 382 17.72 -27.18 10.43
N TYR A 383 17.51 -26.06 9.71
CA TYR A 383 18.58 -25.37 8.98
C TYR A 383 19.41 -24.44 9.90
N GLY A 384 18.88 -24.14 11.08
CA GLY A 384 19.54 -23.33 12.10
C GLY A 384 19.04 -21.88 12.12
N PRO A 385 19.02 -21.23 13.30
CA PRO A 385 18.40 -19.92 13.47
C PRO A 385 19.14 -18.79 12.74
N GLN A 386 20.41 -19.00 12.38
CA GLN A 386 21.25 -17.99 11.74
C GLN A 386 21.28 -18.11 10.21
N THR A 387 20.67 -19.13 9.61
CA THR A 387 20.53 -19.21 8.16
C THR A 387 19.30 -18.46 7.66
N HIS A 388 18.39 -18.09 8.57
CA HIS A 388 17.09 -17.48 8.27
C HIS A 388 16.36 -18.25 7.15
N ALA A 389 16.33 -19.58 7.23
CA ALA A 389 15.78 -20.42 6.19
C ALA A 389 14.26 -20.28 6.12
N ILE A 390 13.77 -19.93 4.94
CA ILE A 390 12.35 -19.95 4.60
C ILE A 390 12.15 -21.14 3.68
N VAL A 391 11.30 -22.08 4.08
CA VAL A 391 10.97 -23.25 3.27
C VAL A 391 9.72 -22.93 2.45
N LEU A 392 9.84 -23.14 1.15
CA LEU A 392 8.76 -22.98 0.18
C LEU A 392 8.35 -24.34 -0.38
N ASN A 393 7.07 -24.49 -0.68
CA ASN A 393 6.57 -25.64 -1.42
C ASN A 393 6.88 -25.50 -2.92
N HIS A 394 7.03 -26.63 -3.60
CA HIS A 394 7.16 -26.63 -5.06
C HIS A 394 5.91 -26.02 -5.71
N LEU A 395 6.10 -25.03 -6.58
CA LEU A 395 5.04 -24.23 -7.24
C LEU A 395 4.22 -23.34 -6.30
N GLU A 396 4.75 -23.00 -5.12
CA GLU A 396 4.18 -21.95 -4.28
C GLU A 396 4.44 -20.57 -4.91
N TYR A 397 3.40 -19.74 -4.99
CA TYR A 397 3.51 -18.36 -5.45
C TYR A 397 3.65 -17.44 -4.26
N VAL A 398 4.78 -16.75 -4.18
CA VAL A 398 5.17 -15.98 -3.00
C VAL A 398 5.34 -14.51 -3.39
N GLU A 399 4.63 -13.65 -2.67
CA GLU A 399 4.88 -12.21 -2.67
C GLU A 399 5.84 -11.88 -1.53
N VAL A 400 6.95 -11.21 -1.84
CA VAL A 400 7.97 -10.82 -0.85
C VAL A 400 7.98 -9.30 -0.73
N THR A 401 7.62 -8.79 0.44
CA THR A 401 7.71 -7.37 0.78
C THR A 401 9.06 -7.10 1.42
N LEU A 402 9.90 -6.32 0.75
CA LEU A 402 11.19 -5.87 1.28
C LEU A 402 11.05 -4.47 1.88
N ARG A 403 11.12 -4.35 3.20
CA ARG A 403 11.02 -3.06 3.91
C ARG A 403 12.41 -2.56 4.24
N ASN A 404 12.74 -1.37 3.75
CA ASN A 404 14.03 -0.73 4.00
C ASN A 404 13.85 0.54 4.84
N PRO A 405 13.85 0.44 6.19
CA PRO A 405 13.69 1.59 7.07
C PRO A 405 14.96 2.47 7.16
N ASN A 406 16.06 2.07 6.53
CA ASN A 406 17.31 2.82 6.54
C ASN A 406 17.46 3.67 5.28
N THR A 407 18.34 4.67 5.33
CA THR A 407 18.58 5.61 4.24
C THR A 407 19.47 5.06 3.13
N LEU A 408 19.91 3.79 3.21
CA LEU A 408 20.80 3.14 2.25
C LEU A 408 20.00 2.20 1.36
N PRO A 409 19.94 2.40 0.03
CA PRO A 409 19.32 1.41 -0.83
C PRO A 409 20.17 0.13 -0.88
N HIS A 410 19.50 -1.02 -0.84
CA HIS A 410 20.13 -2.35 -0.84
C HIS A 410 19.72 -3.12 -2.11
N PRO A 411 20.66 -3.40 -3.03
CA PRO A 411 20.37 -4.30 -4.15
C PRO A 411 20.18 -5.73 -3.64
N MET A 412 19.12 -6.39 -4.08
CA MET A 412 18.77 -7.76 -3.65
C MET A 412 18.57 -8.65 -4.88
N HIS A 413 19.15 -9.85 -4.85
CA HIS A 413 18.96 -10.86 -5.90
C HIS A 413 18.67 -12.23 -5.28
N ILE A 414 17.86 -13.03 -5.97
CA ILE A 414 17.51 -14.40 -5.59
C ILE A 414 18.15 -15.36 -6.60
N HIS A 415 19.04 -16.23 -6.11
CA HIS A 415 19.73 -17.20 -6.94
C HIS A 415 18.76 -18.13 -7.66
N GLY A 416 19.03 -18.39 -8.94
CA GLY A 416 18.28 -19.36 -9.75
C GLY A 416 16.86 -18.95 -10.13
N HIS A 417 16.43 -17.73 -9.83
CA HIS A 417 15.08 -17.23 -10.06
C HIS A 417 15.09 -15.84 -10.72
N THR A 418 13.98 -15.53 -11.37
CA THR A 418 13.53 -14.17 -11.71
C THR A 418 12.24 -13.90 -10.95
N PHE A 419 11.91 -12.63 -10.70
CA PHE A 419 10.69 -12.24 -9.99
C PHE A 419 10.01 -11.05 -10.68
N GLN A 420 8.70 -10.91 -10.46
CA GLN A 420 7.93 -9.75 -10.90
C GLN A 420 8.04 -8.65 -9.84
N ILE A 421 8.28 -7.41 -10.27
CA ILE A 421 8.17 -6.23 -9.40
C ILE A 421 6.73 -5.73 -9.54
N VAL A 422 5.92 -5.96 -8.52
CA VAL A 422 4.48 -5.61 -8.51
C VAL A 422 4.20 -4.24 -7.90
N GLU A 423 5.07 -3.79 -6.99
CA GLU A 423 4.99 -2.50 -6.31
C GLU A 423 6.38 -2.05 -5.83
N SER A 424 6.63 -0.73 -5.84
CA SER A 424 7.80 -0.11 -5.22
C SER A 424 7.56 1.37 -4.92
N GLY A 425 8.17 1.90 -3.87
CA GLY A 425 8.28 3.35 -3.68
C GLY A 425 8.80 3.73 -2.29
N PRO A 426 9.02 5.03 -2.02
CA PRO A 426 9.50 5.47 -0.70
C PRO A 426 8.56 5.02 0.42
N GLN A 427 9.10 4.75 1.61
CA GLN A 427 8.30 4.78 2.82
C GLN A 427 8.55 6.15 3.44
N GLU A 428 7.76 7.16 3.07
CA GLU A 428 7.88 8.46 3.75
C GLU A 428 7.21 8.33 5.11
N ILE A 429 7.97 8.60 6.18
CA ILE A 429 7.38 8.76 7.50
C ILE A 429 6.75 10.14 7.53
N ILE A 430 5.42 10.17 7.44
CA ILE A 430 4.66 11.39 7.63
C ILE A 430 4.47 11.57 9.13
N ALA A 431 5.18 12.53 9.69
CA ALA A 431 4.96 12.99 11.06
C ALA A 431 4.27 14.35 11.00
N PRO A 432 2.91 14.42 11.00
CA PRO A 432 2.23 15.69 11.24
C PRO A 432 2.69 16.26 12.59
N PRO A 433 2.49 17.57 12.86
CA PRO A 433 2.76 18.12 14.18
C PRO A 433 2.05 17.29 15.25
N ASP A 434 2.75 16.94 16.33
CA ASP A 434 2.20 16.20 17.47
C ASP A 434 0.84 16.80 17.87
N TRP A 435 -0.17 15.95 18.08
CA TRP A 435 -1.48 16.39 18.55
C TRP A 435 -1.48 16.50 20.06
N ASP A 436 -1.37 17.72 20.58
CA ASP A 436 -1.79 18.03 21.94
C ASP A 436 -3.32 18.20 21.97
N VAL A 437 -4.02 17.11 22.26
CA VAL A 437 -5.49 17.03 22.27
C VAL A 437 -6.01 17.69 23.54
N GLY A 438 -6.75 18.78 23.39
CA GLY A 438 -7.20 19.58 24.51
C GLY A 438 -8.45 20.40 24.23
N TYR A 439 -8.97 21.03 25.27
CA TYR A 439 -10.14 21.90 25.14
C TYR A 439 -9.79 23.23 24.46
N VAL A 440 -10.64 23.61 23.51
CA VAL A 440 -10.61 24.91 22.83
C VAL A 440 -11.96 25.60 23.00
N THR A 441 -11.97 26.93 23.09
CA THR A 441 -13.21 27.71 23.10
C THR A 441 -13.38 28.35 21.73
N VAL A 442 -14.46 28.01 21.02
CA VAL A 442 -14.66 28.40 19.62
C VAL A 442 -16.07 28.89 19.36
N ASN A 443 -16.21 29.73 18.35
CA ASN A 443 -17.48 30.12 17.74
C ASN A 443 -17.40 29.81 16.24
N ARG A 444 -17.81 28.59 15.85
CA ARG A 444 -17.74 28.11 14.46
C ARG A 444 -19.02 28.35 13.67
N ASP A 445 -20.15 28.41 14.35
CA ASP A 445 -21.46 28.69 13.74
C ASP A 445 -21.75 30.20 13.58
N GLY A 446 -20.90 31.08 14.15
CA GLY A 446 -21.10 32.52 14.15
C GLY A 446 -22.10 33.02 15.21
N TYR A 447 -22.75 32.12 15.95
CA TYR A 447 -23.83 32.43 16.88
C TYR A 447 -23.47 32.12 18.33
N ASN A 448 -22.76 31.02 18.60
CA ASN A 448 -22.54 30.52 19.96
C ASN A 448 -21.07 30.19 20.18
N THR A 449 -20.51 30.75 21.26
CA THR A 449 -19.20 30.32 21.76
C THR A 449 -19.40 29.11 22.67
N ARG A 450 -18.74 28.00 22.37
CA ARG A 450 -18.73 26.80 23.22
C ARG A 450 -17.34 26.22 23.38
N ARG A 451 -17.15 25.43 24.43
CA ARG A 451 -16.00 24.55 24.57
C ARG A 451 -16.14 23.38 23.59
N ALA A 452 -15.03 23.01 22.98
CA ALA A 452 -14.88 21.98 21.98
C ALA A 452 -13.52 21.29 22.19
N ILE A 453 -13.27 20.22 21.46
CA ILE A 453 -12.01 19.47 21.50
C ILE A 453 -11.28 19.73 20.19
N GLY A 454 -10.01 20.10 20.30
CA GLY A 454 -9.13 20.33 19.16
C GLY A 454 -7.73 19.79 19.43
N ALA A 455 -6.83 20.00 18.48
CA ALA A 455 -5.41 19.65 18.62
C ALA A 455 -4.56 20.92 18.53
N ASN A 456 -3.57 21.05 19.41
CA ASN A 456 -2.62 22.17 19.41
C ASN A 456 -3.30 23.55 19.54
N GLY A 457 -4.38 23.62 20.31
CA GLY A 457 -5.18 24.82 20.47
C GLY A 457 -5.96 25.26 19.22
N LYS A 458 -6.08 24.39 18.21
CA LYS A 458 -6.75 24.68 16.93
C LYS A 458 -7.97 23.81 16.69
N LEU A 459 -8.98 24.42 16.08
CA LEU A 459 -10.14 23.76 15.49
C LEU A 459 -10.68 24.66 14.35
N PRO A 460 -10.89 24.16 13.11
CA PRO A 460 -10.70 22.77 12.67
C PRO A 460 -9.25 22.30 12.75
N ILE A 461 -9.05 20.99 12.95
CA ILE A 461 -7.73 20.37 12.85
C ILE A 461 -7.37 20.30 11.35
N PRO A 462 -6.16 20.73 10.93
CA PRO A 462 -5.79 20.73 9.52
C PRO A 462 -5.87 19.33 8.87
N PRO A 463 -6.24 19.25 7.58
CA PRO A 463 -6.18 17.99 6.83
C PRO A 463 -4.77 17.40 6.79
N ILE A 464 -4.69 16.08 6.89
CA ILE A 464 -3.46 15.31 6.69
C ILE A 464 -3.44 14.84 5.22
N ARG A 465 -2.27 14.92 4.59
CA ARG A 465 -2.04 14.43 3.24
C ARG A 465 -0.97 13.35 3.30
N ALA A 466 -1.22 12.25 2.63
CA ALA A 466 -0.32 11.12 2.53
C ALA A 466 -0.33 10.55 1.11
N THR A 467 0.61 9.64 0.83
CA THR A 467 0.67 8.88 -0.41
C THR A 467 0.67 7.39 -0.08
N VAL A 468 0.14 6.54 -0.97
CA VAL A 468 0.25 5.08 -0.84
C VAL A 468 1.73 4.69 -0.68
N GLY A 469 1.99 3.82 0.30
CA GLY A 469 3.33 3.38 0.72
C GLY A 469 3.93 4.22 1.84
N ASP A 470 3.35 5.37 2.18
CA ASP A 470 3.81 6.18 3.32
C ASP A 470 3.43 5.53 4.66
N THR A 471 4.05 6.00 5.75
CA THR A 471 3.68 5.60 7.11
C THR A 471 3.40 6.83 7.94
N LEU A 472 2.17 6.95 8.43
CA LEU A 472 1.70 8.09 9.22
C LEU A 472 1.96 7.84 10.72
N HIS A 473 2.87 8.62 11.30
CA HIS A 473 3.15 8.64 12.74
C HIS A 473 2.38 9.77 13.40
N LEU A 474 1.25 9.45 14.04
CA LEU A 474 0.45 10.41 14.78
C LEU A 474 0.77 10.32 16.27
N ASN A 475 1.61 11.23 16.76
CA ASN A 475 1.89 11.38 18.19
C ASN A 475 0.73 12.15 18.84
N VAL A 476 0.13 11.56 19.87
CA VAL A 476 -1.02 12.12 20.59
C VAL A 476 -0.67 12.28 22.06
N HIS A 477 -0.77 13.51 22.56
CA HIS A 477 -0.79 13.84 23.97
C HIS A 477 -2.22 14.17 24.39
N ASN A 478 -2.69 13.57 25.48
CA ASN A 478 -4.01 13.85 26.01
C ASN A 478 -3.95 14.93 27.11
N SER A 479 -4.35 16.16 26.79
CA SER A 479 -4.51 17.27 27.73
C SER A 479 -5.96 17.46 28.22
N LEU A 480 -6.86 16.53 27.92
CA LEU A 480 -8.23 16.51 28.46
C LEU A 480 -8.24 16.00 29.91
N ASP A 481 -9.37 16.21 30.60
CA ASP A 481 -9.65 15.62 31.92
C ASP A 481 -10.31 14.23 31.84
N VAL A 482 -10.55 13.74 30.62
CA VAL A 482 -11.05 12.39 30.29
C VAL A 482 -10.07 11.67 29.38
N SER A 483 -10.22 10.35 29.23
CA SER A 483 -9.41 9.57 28.27
C SER A 483 -9.71 9.97 26.81
N THR A 484 -8.80 9.68 25.89
CA THR A 484 -9.01 9.87 24.44
C THR A 484 -8.44 8.71 23.65
N ALA A 485 -8.99 8.42 22.48
CA ALA A 485 -8.43 7.45 21.54
C ALA A 485 -8.72 7.94 20.11
N ILE A 486 -7.84 7.62 19.16
CA ILE A 486 -7.90 8.13 17.80
C ILE A 486 -8.10 6.98 16.81
N HIS A 487 -9.15 7.06 16.01
CA HIS A 487 -9.46 6.12 14.93
C HIS A 487 -9.18 6.75 13.56
N ALA A 488 -8.57 5.98 12.66
CA ALA A 488 -8.37 6.37 11.26
C ALA A 488 -9.44 5.69 10.39
N HIS A 489 -10.54 6.41 10.18
CA HIS A 489 -11.74 5.93 9.53
C HIS A 489 -11.48 5.43 8.12
N GLY A 490 -11.84 4.17 7.88
CA GLY A 490 -11.74 3.50 6.58
C GLY A 490 -10.37 2.87 6.28
N LEU A 491 -9.36 3.08 7.14
CA LEU A 491 -8.08 2.36 7.00
C LEU A 491 -8.20 0.93 7.50
N PHE A 492 -7.62 -0.03 6.76
CA PHE A 492 -7.76 -1.47 7.05
C PHE A 492 -7.00 -1.94 8.29
N GLN A 493 -5.91 -1.27 8.68
CA GLN A 493 -5.07 -1.69 9.82
C GLN A 493 -4.58 -3.15 9.70
N ARG A 494 -4.19 -3.57 8.49
CA ARG A 494 -3.77 -4.96 8.22
C ARG A 494 -2.57 -5.32 9.09
N GLY A 495 -2.73 -6.36 9.91
CA GLY A 495 -1.69 -6.80 10.85
C GLY A 495 -1.45 -5.87 12.05
N THR A 496 -2.17 -4.75 12.15
CA THR A 496 -2.01 -3.74 13.20
C THR A 496 -3.34 -3.38 13.86
N ASN A 497 -4.23 -4.36 14.08
CA ASN A 497 -5.57 -4.12 14.65
C ASN A 497 -5.53 -3.37 16.00
N TYR A 498 -4.46 -3.52 16.78
CA TYR A 498 -4.24 -2.75 18.01
C TYR A 498 -4.07 -1.23 17.80
N MET A 499 -3.78 -0.76 16.58
CA MET A 499 -3.70 0.67 16.22
C MET A 499 -5.04 1.27 15.77
N ASP A 500 -6.11 0.48 15.70
CA ASP A 500 -7.39 0.91 15.12
C ASP A 500 -8.07 2.04 15.91
N GLY A 501 -7.87 2.15 17.23
CA GLY A 501 -8.33 3.31 18.00
C GLY A 501 -9.66 3.25 18.76
N PRO A 502 -10.61 2.31 18.58
CA PRO A 502 -11.82 2.29 19.41
C PRO A 502 -11.53 1.83 20.86
N ALA A 503 -11.74 2.74 21.81
CA ALA A 503 -11.55 2.46 23.23
C ALA A 503 -12.50 1.37 23.75
N GLY A 504 -11.97 0.41 24.52
CA GLY A 504 -12.72 -0.76 25.01
C GLY A 504 -12.91 -1.87 23.97
N VAL A 505 -12.49 -1.66 22.72
CA VAL A 505 -12.52 -2.69 21.66
C VAL A 505 -11.10 -3.15 21.35
N THR A 506 -10.27 -2.31 20.74
CA THR A 506 -8.90 -2.67 20.33
C THR A 506 -7.84 -2.20 21.33
N GLN A 507 -8.15 -1.19 22.14
CA GLN A 507 -7.22 -0.63 23.12
C GLN A 507 -7.95 0.02 24.30
N CYS A 508 -7.19 0.40 25.33
CA CYS A 508 -7.67 1.37 26.32
C CYS A 508 -7.49 2.80 25.80
N GLY A 509 -8.29 3.74 26.31
CA GLY A 509 -8.08 5.16 26.06
C GLY A 509 -6.73 5.64 26.61
N ILE A 510 -6.15 6.65 25.97
CA ILE A 510 -4.99 7.40 26.47
C ILE A 510 -5.45 8.17 27.71
N PRO A 511 -4.92 7.91 28.91
CA PRO A 511 -5.37 8.59 30.12
C PRO A 511 -5.04 10.10 30.08
N PRO A 512 -5.72 10.94 30.87
CA PRO A 512 -5.33 12.34 31.07
C PRO A 512 -3.83 12.51 31.39
N GLY A 513 -3.15 13.41 30.68
CA GLY A 513 -1.70 13.63 30.73
C GLY A 513 -0.85 12.53 30.06
N GLY A 514 -1.50 11.53 29.46
CA GLY A 514 -0.86 10.40 28.79
C GLY A 514 -0.44 10.72 27.36
N TYR A 515 0.48 9.92 26.84
CA TYR A 515 0.99 10.04 25.46
C TYR A 515 0.94 8.69 24.75
N PHE A 516 0.55 8.68 23.49
CA PHE A 516 0.58 7.50 22.63
C PHE A 516 0.90 7.88 21.18
N THR A 517 1.55 6.99 20.44
CA THR A 517 1.86 7.20 19.02
C THR A 517 1.12 6.15 18.22
N TYR A 518 0.21 6.60 17.36
CA TYR A 518 -0.40 5.76 16.34
C TYR A 518 0.54 5.69 15.14
N VAL A 519 0.71 4.48 14.61
CA VAL A 519 1.51 4.23 13.40
C VAL A 519 0.60 3.55 12.40
N TYR A 520 0.26 4.27 11.33
CA TYR A 520 -0.62 3.78 10.28
C TYR A 520 0.19 3.55 9.00
N GLU A 521 0.24 2.31 8.52
CA GLU A 521 0.76 2.01 7.19
C GLU A 521 -0.30 2.38 6.15
N ILE A 522 0.06 3.24 5.20
CA ILE A 522 -0.88 3.78 4.22
C ILE A 522 -0.89 2.89 2.98
N GLU A 523 -1.80 1.90 2.99
CA GLU A 523 -1.95 0.92 1.90
C GLU A 523 -3.08 1.28 0.92
N GLN A 524 -3.95 2.22 1.30
CA GLN A 524 -5.14 2.60 0.53
C GLN A 524 -5.02 4.01 -0.01
N THR A 525 -5.41 4.21 -1.28
CA THR A 525 -5.57 5.54 -1.88
C THR A 525 -6.99 6.07 -1.66
N GLY A 526 -7.19 7.38 -1.72
CA GLY A 526 -8.51 8.00 -1.70
C GLY A 526 -8.78 8.94 -0.53
N THR A 527 -10.05 9.07 -0.16
CA THR A 527 -10.52 10.07 0.83
C THR A 527 -10.95 9.40 2.14
N PHE A 528 -10.25 9.74 3.22
CA PHE A 528 -10.43 9.21 4.58
C PHE A 528 -10.50 10.37 5.59
N TRP A 529 -10.56 10.04 6.87
CA TRP A 529 -10.51 11.00 7.96
C TRP A 529 -10.11 10.32 9.27
N ILE A 530 -9.69 11.11 10.23
CA ILE A 530 -9.23 10.66 11.55
C ILE A 530 -10.06 11.36 12.60
N HIS A 531 -10.55 10.64 13.61
CA HIS A 531 -11.37 11.24 14.67
C HIS A 531 -11.19 10.58 16.04
N GLY A 532 -11.65 11.30 17.07
CA GLY A 532 -11.76 10.78 18.43
C GLY A 532 -12.77 9.65 18.50
N HIS A 533 -12.36 8.51 19.03
CA HIS A 533 -13.16 7.29 19.16
C HIS A 533 -13.26 6.81 20.62
N ASP A 534 -13.28 7.79 21.53
CA ASP A 534 -13.59 7.65 22.95
C ASP A 534 -14.52 8.80 23.34
N HIS A 535 -15.48 8.55 24.26
CA HIS A 535 -16.50 9.52 24.72
C HIS A 535 -17.17 10.37 23.61
N HIS A 536 -17.29 9.84 22.39
CA HIS A 536 -17.83 10.53 21.21
C HIS A 536 -17.21 11.91 20.96
N GLN A 537 -15.91 12.05 21.25
CA GLN A 537 -15.16 13.30 21.12
C GLN A 537 -15.17 13.89 19.70
N ASN A 538 -15.46 13.07 18.68
CA ASN A 538 -15.74 13.51 17.31
C ASN A 538 -16.83 14.60 17.26
N SER A 539 -17.96 14.39 17.95
CA SER A 539 -19.06 15.38 18.04
C SER A 539 -18.62 16.74 18.58
N ASP A 540 -17.56 16.76 19.39
CA ASP A 540 -17.02 17.97 19.98
C ASP A 540 -15.82 18.54 19.22
N GLY A 541 -15.47 17.97 18.05
CA GLY A 541 -14.54 18.56 17.09
C GLY A 541 -13.20 17.85 16.94
N LEU A 542 -12.94 16.76 17.69
CA LEU A 542 -11.70 15.98 17.53
C LEU A 542 -11.75 15.16 16.24
N ARG A 543 -11.52 15.82 15.09
CA ARG A 543 -11.58 15.24 13.75
C ARG A 543 -10.76 16.02 12.73
N ALA A 544 -10.18 15.31 11.78
CA ALA A 544 -9.39 15.87 10.68
C ALA A 544 -9.55 15.02 9.39
N PRO A 545 -9.68 15.62 8.21
CA PRO A 545 -9.63 14.86 6.95
C PRO A 545 -8.26 14.23 6.72
N LEU A 546 -8.22 13.07 6.07
CA LEU A 546 -7.02 12.40 5.58
C LEU A 546 -7.18 12.13 4.08
N VAL A 547 -6.35 12.77 3.26
CA VAL A 547 -6.34 12.53 1.81
C VAL A 547 -5.10 11.72 1.45
N VAL A 548 -5.31 10.55 0.87
CA VAL A 548 -4.22 9.70 0.38
C VAL A 548 -4.16 9.76 -1.15
N TYR A 549 -2.99 10.12 -1.66
CA TYR A 549 -2.66 10.14 -3.07
C TYR A 549 -2.06 8.81 -3.52
N ASP A 550 -2.26 8.45 -4.78
CA ASP A 550 -1.53 7.35 -5.40
C ASP A 550 -0.23 7.90 -6.03
N ARG A 551 0.84 7.11 -6.02
CA ARG A 551 2.06 7.41 -6.79
C ARG A 551 1.87 7.14 -8.26
N LYS A 552 1.00 6.19 -8.59
CA LYS A 552 0.53 5.95 -9.95
C LYS A 552 -0.39 7.09 -10.36
N ALA A 553 -0.45 7.38 -11.65
CA ALA A 553 -1.41 8.35 -12.16
C ALA A 553 -2.84 7.87 -11.77
N PRO A 554 -3.69 8.76 -11.19
CA PRO A 554 -5.05 8.39 -10.87
C PRO A 554 -5.78 7.93 -12.13
N PRO A 555 -6.81 7.05 -12.02
CA PRO A 555 -7.53 6.54 -13.17
C PRO A 555 -8.32 7.62 -13.94
N TYR A 556 -8.35 8.85 -13.42
CA TYR A 556 -9.11 9.97 -13.96
C TYR A 556 -8.25 11.22 -14.07
N GLU A 557 -8.38 11.91 -15.20
CA GLU A 557 -7.74 13.20 -15.42
C GLU A 557 -8.58 14.34 -14.85
N TYR A 558 -7.91 15.25 -14.14
CA TYR A 558 -8.48 16.47 -13.62
C TYR A 558 -7.38 17.52 -13.47
N LYS A 559 -7.77 18.78 -13.50
CA LYS A 559 -6.87 19.92 -13.35
C LYS A 559 -6.49 20.19 -11.89
N GLU A 560 -7.46 20.07 -11.00
CA GLU A 560 -7.30 20.39 -9.58
C GLU A 560 -8.15 19.45 -8.72
N ASP A 561 -7.66 19.20 -7.51
CA ASP A 561 -8.25 18.30 -6.51
C ASP A 561 -8.61 19.09 -5.25
N ILE A 562 -9.91 19.18 -4.97
CA ILE A 562 -10.51 20.10 -4.00
C ILE A 562 -11.21 19.29 -2.90
N LEU A 563 -10.83 19.52 -1.64
CA LEU A 563 -11.46 18.89 -0.48
C LEU A 563 -12.58 19.77 0.08
N PHE A 564 -13.72 19.14 0.34
CA PHE A 564 -14.88 19.65 1.06
C PHE A 564 -15.15 18.78 2.28
N SER A 565 -15.03 19.36 3.48
CA SER A 565 -15.54 18.72 4.68
C SER A 565 -16.87 19.32 5.10
N VAL A 566 -17.89 18.48 5.29
CA VAL A 566 -19.19 18.88 5.81
C VAL A 566 -19.41 18.29 7.19
N GLU A 567 -19.99 19.09 8.09
CA GLU A 567 -20.09 18.79 9.51
C GLU A 567 -21.41 19.34 10.06
N ASP A 568 -22.09 18.60 10.95
CA ASP A 568 -23.05 19.22 11.86
C ASP A 568 -22.34 19.78 13.10
N TRP A 569 -22.90 20.87 13.63
CA TRP A 569 -22.38 21.57 14.79
C TRP A 569 -23.48 21.95 15.77
N TYR A 570 -23.29 21.59 17.03
CA TYR A 570 -24.28 21.78 18.09
C TYR A 570 -23.83 22.85 19.07
N ARG A 571 -24.80 23.40 19.81
CA ARG A 571 -24.56 24.45 20.83
C ARG A 571 -24.01 23.88 22.14
N GLU A 572 -24.37 22.65 22.45
CA GLU A 572 -24.02 21.95 23.67
C GLU A 572 -22.92 20.92 23.39
N GLU A 573 -22.09 20.64 24.39
CA GLU A 573 -21.16 19.51 24.38
C GLU A 573 -21.91 18.18 24.26
N PHE A 574 -21.29 17.19 23.62
CA PHE A 574 -21.95 15.91 23.39
C PHE A 574 -22.36 15.24 24.71
N ALA A 575 -21.53 15.31 25.75
CA ALA A 575 -21.82 14.74 27.07
C ALA A 575 -23.16 15.24 27.66
N GLU A 576 -23.51 16.52 27.46
CA GLU A 576 -24.79 17.05 27.93
C GLU A 576 -25.97 16.55 27.07
N ARG A 577 -25.77 16.44 25.75
CA ARG A 577 -26.78 15.90 24.82
C ARG A 577 -27.03 14.42 25.06
N GLU A 578 -25.97 13.66 25.31
CA GLU A 578 -26.02 12.24 25.68
C GLU A 578 -26.83 12.08 26.96
N LYS A 579 -26.50 12.83 28.02
CA LYS A 579 -27.24 12.82 29.28
C LYS A 579 -28.72 13.14 29.11
N GLN A 580 -29.07 14.14 28.29
CA GLN A 580 -30.46 14.50 28.00
C GLN A 580 -31.20 13.38 27.23
N THR A 581 -30.51 12.69 26.33
CA THR A 581 -31.10 11.62 25.51
C THR A 581 -31.29 10.33 26.32
N LEU A 582 -30.33 10.03 27.20
CA LEU A 582 -30.37 8.86 28.07
C LEU A 582 -31.23 9.05 29.33
N ASP A 583 -31.79 10.24 29.57
CA ASP A 583 -32.75 10.48 30.64
C ASP A 583 -34.10 9.78 30.31
N PRO A 584 -34.67 8.97 31.21
CA PRO A 584 -36.00 8.34 31.00
C PRO A 584 -37.15 9.31 30.71
N SER A 585 -37.02 10.57 31.11
CA SER A 585 -37.97 11.66 30.84
C SER A 585 -37.58 12.54 29.66
N GLY A 586 -36.42 12.28 29.07
CA GLY A 586 -35.88 12.98 27.92
C GLY A 586 -36.69 12.74 26.65
N THR A 587 -36.51 13.64 25.68
CA THR A 587 -37.08 13.51 24.33
C THR A 587 -35.97 13.42 23.31
N PHE A 588 -36.13 12.54 22.32
CA PHE A 588 -35.25 12.47 21.17
C PHE A 588 -35.92 13.10 19.92
N PRO A 589 -35.23 13.96 19.16
CA PRO A 589 -33.94 14.57 19.47
C PRO A 589 -34.05 15.59 20.64
N PRO A 590 -32.93 15.96 21.28
CA PRO A 590 -32.94 16.94 22.38
C PRO A 590 -33.54 18.30 21.98
N PRO A 591 -34.02 19.14 22.94
CA PRO A 591 -34.80 20.36 22.68
C PRO A 591 -34.14 21.44 21.79
N HIS A 592 -32.81 21.46 21.66
CA HIS A 592 -32.07 22.35 20.76
C HIS A 592 -31.80 21.73 19.37
N GLY A 593 -32.69 20.81 18.97
CA GLY A 593 -32.49 19.64 18.11
C GLY A 593 -32.27 19.82 16.60
N TYR A 594 -31.55 20.84 16.15
CA TYR A 594 -30.94 20.79 14.82
C TYR A 594 -29.70 21.67 14.76
N GLY A 595 -28.54 21.05 14.57
CA GLY A 595 -27.26 21.73 14.47
C GLY A 595 -27.17 22.72 13.30
N PHE A 596 -26.07 23.44 13.24
CA PHE A 596 -25.66 24.22 12.06
C PHE A 596 -24.73 23.38 11.20
N GLY A 597 -24.87 23.49 9.89
CA GLY A 597 -23.93 22.91 8.94
C GLY A 597 -22.69 23.78 8.85
N LEU A 598 -21.53 23.16 9.02
CA LEU A 598 -20.24 23.77 8.73
C LEU A 598 -19.70 23.20 7.41
N ILE A 599 -19.09 24.06 6.61
CA ILE A 599 -18.38 23.70 5.37
C ILE A 599 -16.92 24.14 5.54
N ASP A 600 -15.99 23.20 5.36
CA ASP A 600 -14.55 23.37 5.65
C ASP A 600 -14.27 23.90 7.06
N GLY A 601 -15.20 23.58 7.96
CA GLY A 601 -15.15 23.93 9.35
C GLY A 601 -15.59 25.34 9.75
N PHE A 602 -16.22 26.07 8.83
CA PHE A 602 -16.79 27.40 9.05
C PHE A 602 -18.31 27.38 8.81
N ASP A 603 -19.04 28.39 9.32
CA ASP A 603 -20.47 28.58 9.05
C ASP A 603 -20.77 28.40 7.56
N GLY A 604 -21.65 27.44 7.24
CA GLY A 604 -21.99 27.11 5.86
C GLY A 604 -22.57 28.29 5.06
N ASN A 605 -23.10 29.33 5.72
CA ASN A 605 -23.51 30.56 5.02
C ASN A 605 -22.34 31.36 4.43
N ASN A 606 -21.12 31.05 4.83
CA ASN A 606 -19.88 31.70 4.39
C ASN A 606 -18.95 30.72 3.66
N THR A 607 -19.51 29.83 2.86
CA THR A 607 -18.72 28.88 2.07
C THR A 607 -17.81 29.60 1.07
N LYS A 608 -16.64 29.00 0.78
CA LYS A 608 -15.65 29.60 -0.13
C LYS A 608 -16.07 29.46 -1.60
N PRO A 609 -15.77 30.46 -2.44
CA PRO A 609 -15.99 30.34 -3.87
C PRO A 609 -15.05 29.31 -4.50
N LEU A 610 -15.55 28.58 -5.49
CA LEU A 610 -14.76 27.73 -6.37
C LEU A 610 -14.39 28.51 -7.64
N TYR A 611 -13.14 28.39 -8.09
CA TYR A 611 -12.64 29.10 -9.27
C TYR A 611 -12.43 28.14 -10.43
N PHE A 612 -13.25 28.26 -11.47
CA PHE A 612 -13.20 27.37 -12.63
C PHE A 612 -12.66 28.08 -13.87
N GLU A 613 -11.75 27.42 -14.55
CA GLU A 613 -11.31 27.80 -15.89
C GLU A 613 -12.10 27.04 -16.95
N PRO A 614 -12.60 27.72 -18.00
CA PRO A 614 -13.38 27.07 -19.04
C PRO A 614 -12.73 25.83 -19.66
N GLY A 615 -13.52 24.79 -19.89
CA GLY A 615 -13.10 23.54 -20.56
C GLY A 615 -12.25 22.57 -19.71
N ASN A 616 -11.94 22.90 -18.46
CA ASN A 616 -11.22 22.00 -17.55
C ASN A 616 -12.16 21.10 -16.74
N THR A 617 -11.63 20.00 -16.20
CA THR A 617 -12.34 19.12 -15.26
C THR A 617 -11.72 19.22 -13.87
N TYR A 618 -12.55 19.24 -12.84
CA TYR A 618 -12.15 19.39 -11.44
C TYR A 618 -12.60 18.17 -10.63
N ARG A 619 -11.77 17.73 -9.68
CA ARG A 619 -12.15 16.70 -8.71
C ARG A 619 -12.55 17.37 -7.39
N LEU A 620 -13.73 17.05 -6.89
CA LEU A 620 -14.21 17.48 -5.57
C LEU A 620 -14.36 16.25 -4.68
N ARG A 621 -13.70 16.27 -3.52
CA ARG A 621 -13.75 15.24 -2.47
C ARG A 621 -14.64 15.71 -1.34
N PHE A 622 -15.70 14.99 -1.07
CA PHE A 622 -16.59 15.24 0.06
C PHE A 622 -16.29 14.26 1.18
N VAL A 623 -16.22 14.78 2.41
CA VAL A 623 -16.22 13.97 3.63
C VAL A 623 -17.27 14.52 4.60
N ASN A 624 -18.23 13.69 4.99
CA ASN A 624 -19.17 14.04 6.05
C ASN A 624 -18.63 13.55 7.39
N MET A 625 -17.98 14.46 8.12
CA MET A 625 -17.47 14.21 9.47
C MET A 625 -18.53 14.50 10.55
N GLY A 626 -19.78 14.75 10.17
CA GLY A 626 -20.91 14.99 11.07
C GLY A 626 -21.30 13.77 11.91
N THR A 627 -22.28 13.96 12.78
CA THR A 627 -22.62 13.02 13.87
C THR A 627 -24.12 12.70 13.95
N LEU A 628 -24.93 13.34 13.12
CA LEU A 628 -26.37 13.07 13.03
C LEU A 628 -26.94 13.30 11.61
N THR A 629 -26.45 14.31 10.90
CA THR A 629 -27.11 14.81 9.68
C THR A 629 -26.41 14.39 8.40
N SER A 630 -27.22 14.19 7.37
CA SER A 630 -26.74 13.95 6.01
C SER A 630 -26.67 15.27 5.24
N PHE A 631 -25.81 15.30 4.24
CA PHE A 631 -25.66 16.44 3.34
C PHE A 631 -25.94 16.03 1.90
N GLN A 632 -26.62 16.89 1.16
CA GLN A 632 -26.76 16.76 -0.28
C GLN A 632 -25.89 17.81 -0.96
N PHE A 633 -25.18 17.43 -2.02
CA PHE A 633 -24.45 18.36 -2.86
C PHE A 633 -25.00 18.34 -4.28
N SER A 634 -25.17 19.51 -4.88
CA SER A 634 -25.47 19.67 -6.30
C SER A 634 -24.81 20.92 -6.86
N MET A 635 -24.49 20.90 -8.16
CA MET A 635 -23.98 22.06 -8.89
C MET A 635 -24.79 22.26 -10.18
N PRO A 636 -25.98 22.89 -10.07
CA PRO A 636 -26.88 23.06 -11.20
C PRO A 636 -26.19 23.77 -12.36
N GLY A 637 -26.28 23.15 -13.54
CA GLY A 637 -25.59 23.67 -14.71
C GLY A 637 -24.14 23.25 -14.81
N HIS A 638 -23.71 22.17 -14.16
CA HIS A 638 -22.47 21.46 -14.50
C HIS A 638 -22.76 19.97 -14.61
N ARG A 639 -21.91 19.24 -15.33
CA ARG A 639 -21.98 17.79 -15.40
C ARG A 639 -21.18 17.22 -14.23
N MET A 640 -21.76 16.30 -13.47
CA MET A 640 -21.15 15.66 -12.31
C MET A 640 -21.07 14.15 -12.51
N ARG A 641 -19.92 13.57 -12.20
CA ARG A 641 -19.71 12.12 -12.24
C ARG A 641 -19.09 11.61 -10.94
N VAL A 642 -19.74 10.67 -10.25
CA VAL A 642 -19.15 9.97 -9.10
C VAL A 642 -18.03 9.05 -9.59
N ILE A 643 -16.87 9.11 -8.93
CA ILE A 643 -15.68 8.33 -9.28
C ILE A 643 -15.03 7.59 -8.12
N GLU A 644 -15.39 7.91 -6.87
CA GLU A 644 -14.87 7.25 -5.67
C GLU A 644 -15.93 7.31 -4.57
N ILE A 645 -16.10 6.22 -3.83
CA ILE A 645 -16.86 6.18 -2.58
C ILE A 645 -15.99 5.57 -1.48
N ASP A 646 -15.86 6.24 -0.35
CA ASP A 646 -15.10 5.73 0.82
C ASP A 646 -13.67 5.22 0.54
N GLY A 647 -12.98 5.78 -0.45
CA GLY A 647 -11.63 5.33 -0.87
C GLY A 647 -11.62 4.25 -1.95
N GLU A 648 -12.78 3.74 -2.35
CA GLU A 648 -12.92 2.77 -3.43
C GLU A 648 -13.29 3.48 -4.74
N TYR A 649 -12.43 3.35 -5.76
CA TYR A 649 -12.73 3.89 -7.09
C TYR A 649 -13.89 3.14 -7.74
N THR A 650 -14.75 3.90 -8.43
CA THR A 650 -15.89 3.39 -9.19
C THR A 650 -15.75 3.78 -10.65
N GLU A 651 -16.37 3.05 -11.58
CA GLU A 651 -16.61 3.56 -12.93
C GLU A 651 -17.35 4.91 -12.85
N PRO A 652 -17.07 5.89 -13.74
CA PRO A 652 -17.72 7.19 -13.68
C PRO A 652 -19.23 7.08 -13.86
N ASN A 653 -20.00 7.50 -12.85
CA ASN A 653 -21.46 7.48 -12.88
C ASN A 653 -22.02 8.91 -12.90
N GLU A 654 -22.74 9.27 -13.96
CA GLU A 654 -23.33 10.61 -14.13
C GLU A 654 -24.54 10.80 -13.22
N VAL A 655 -24.53 11.89 -12.45
CA VAL A 655 -25.56 12.23 -11.46
C VAL A 655 -25.81 13.75 -11.47
N ASP A 656 -26.98 14.18 -10.98
CA ASP A 656 -27.25 15.59 -10.76
C ASP A 656 -26.77 16.05 -9.36
N GLY A 657 -26.64 15.11 -8.42
CA GLY A 657 -26.12 15.36 -7.08
C GLY A 657 -25.78 14.09 -6.30
N ILE A 658 -25.22 14.28 -5.11
CA ILE A 658 -24.83 13.20 -4.19
C ILE A 658 -25.48 13.38 -2.83
N ASN A 659 -25.76 12.27 -2.15
CA ASN A 659 -26.19 12.22 -0.75
C ASN A 659 -25.05 11.63 0.09
N ILE A 660 -24.68 12.32 1.17
CA ILE A 660 -23.51 11.96 1.98
C ILE A 660 -23.97 11.82 3.43
N ALA A 661 -24.15 10.59 3.89
CA ALA A 661 -24.46 10.31 5.30
C ALA A 661 -23.21 10.51 6.18
N PRO A 662 -23.35 10.64 7.52
CA PRO A 662 -22.22 10.64 8.44
C PRO A 662 -21.25 9.50 8.14
N ALA A 663 -19.94 9.78 8.26
CA ALA A 663 -18.81 8.90 7.91
C ALA A 663 -18.57 8.61 6.41
N GLN A 664 -19.52 8.91 5.53
CA GLN A 664 -19.35 8.66 4.09
C GLN A 664 -18.47 9.71 3.41
N ARG A 665 -17.77 9.26 2.36
CA ARG A 665 -16.96 10.08 1.46
C ARG A 665 -17.32 9.80 0.01
N TYR A 666 -17.28 10.85 -0.81
CA TYR A 666 -17.45 10.75 -2.26
C TYR A 666 -16.39 11.60 -2.95
N SER A 667 -15.82 11.12 -4.04
CA SER A 667 -15.17 12.00 -5.02
C SER A 667 -16.01 12.11 -6.28
N VAL A 668 -16.17 13.33 -6.79
CA VAL A 668 -16.88 13.61 -8.04
C VAL A 668 -16.00 14.41 -9.00
N LEU A 669 -16.13 14.13 -10.29
CA LEU A 669 -15.62 14.98 -11.35
C LEU A 669 -16.67 16.00 -11.75
N ILE A 670 -16.26 17.26 -11.88
CA ILE A 670 -17.08 18.37 -12.35
C ILE A 670 -16.46 18.94 -13.62
N GLU A 671 -17.20 18.90 -14.72
CA GLU A 671 -16.78 19.48 -16.00
C GLU A 671 -17.14 20.97 -16.03
N ALA A 672 -16.12 21.83 -16.17
CA ALA A 672 -16.31 23.25 -16.33
C ALA A 672 -16.88 23.57 -17.73
N ARG A 673 -17.71 24.60 -17.81
CA ARG A 673 -18.31 25.09 -19.05
C ARG A 673 -17.27 25.67 -19.97
N GLU A 674 -17.47 25.53 -21.27
CA GLU A 674 -16.58 26.06 -22.34
C GLU A 674 -16.48 27.60 -22.38
N THR A 675 -17.32 28.33 -21.63
CA THR A 675 -17.33 29.80 -21.65
C THR A 675 -17.36 30.37 -20.24
N ASN A 676 -16.77 31.56 -20.08
CA ASN A 676 -16.78 32.34 -18.83
C ASN A 676 -17.80 33.50 -18.84
N GLN A 677 -18.86 33.37 -19.64
CA GLN A 677 -19.90 34.41 -19.76
C GLN A 677 -20.74 34.56 -18.49
N PHE A 678 -20.87 33.49 -17.71
CA PHE A 678 -21.66 33.45 -16.49
C PHE A 678 -20.89 32.80 -15.34
N ASN A 679 -21.17 33.26 -14.12
CA ASN A 679 -20.86 32.54 -12.89
C ASN A 679 -22.07 31.67 -12.48
N TYR A 680 -21.84 30.68 -11.62
CA TYR A 680 -22.85 29.70 -11.21
C TYR A 680 -22.88 29.57 -9.69
N GLN A 681 -23.84 28.83 -9.15
CA GLN A 681 -23.92 28.51 -7.74
C GLN A 681 -23.97 26.99 -7.55
N TYR A 682 -23.39 26.51 -6.45
CA TYR A 682 -23.58 25.17 -5.95
C TYR A 682 -24.39 25.20 -4.66
N ASN A 683 -25.08 24.10 -4.38
CA ASN A 683 -25.97 23.96 -3.24
C ASN A 683 -25.46 22.83 -2.33
N ILE A 684 -25.38 23.13 -1.03
CA ILE A 684 -25.19 22.13 0.02
C ILE A 684 -26.42 22.13 0.93
N THR A 685 -27.18 21.05 0.93
CA THR A 685 -28.39 20.93 1.76
C THR A 685 -28.10 20.01 2.94
N MET A 686 -28.10 20.55 4.15
CA MET A 686 -28.06 19.78 5.38
C MET A 686 -29.48 19.35 5.74
N TYR A 687 -29.69 18.05 5.87
CA TYR A 687 -30.99 17.46 6.18
C TYR A 687 -30.84 16.28 7.15
N ALA A 688 -31.93 15.96 7.83
CA ALA A 688 -32.10 14.68 8.50
C ALA A 688 -33.47 14.12 8.12
N GLU A 689 -33.50 12.90 7.57
CA GLU A 689 -34.68 12.31 6.92
C GLU A 689 -35.90 12.14 7.84
N PHE A 690 -35.66 12.16 9.16
CA PHE A 690 -36.70 12.06 10.18
C PHE A 690 -37.29 13.42 10.59
N ILE A 691 -36.62 14.54 10.28
CA ILE A 691 -36.98 15.90 10.74
C ILE A 691 -38.26 16.48 10.13
N PRO A 692 -38.59 16.29 8.84
CA PRO A 692 -39.86 16.75 8.30
C PRO A 692 -41.09 16.22 9.08
N ARG A 693 -40.91 15.14 9.87
CA ARG A 693 -41.98 14.46 10.60
C ARG A 693 -42.15 14.89 12.05
N LEU A 694 -41.16 15.57 12.64
CA LEU A 694 -41.17 15.86 14.07
C LEU A 694 -41.49 17.32 14.41
N GLN A 695 -41.15 18.32 13.57
CA GLN A 695 -41.23 19.73 14.01
C GLN A 695 -41.50 20.80 12.92
N GLY A 696 -41.82 20.44 11.68
CA GLY A 696 -42.02 21.44 10.61
C GLY A 696 -40.76 22.25 10.25
N LEU A 697 -39.58 21.73 10.59
CA LEU A 697 -38.29 22.33 10.27
C LEU A 697 -37.91 22.05 8.81
N THR A 698 -37.52 23.08 8.08
CA THR A 698 -37.03 22.98 6.70
C THR A 698 -35.55 22.59 6.68
N PRO A 699 -35.10 21.77 5.71
CA PRO A 699 -33.67 21.56 5.45
C PRO A 699 -32.92 22.89 5.36
N ARG A 700 -31.68 22.93 5.86
CA ARG A 700 -30.82 24.13 5.75
C ARG A 700 -30.08 24.06 4.42
N VAL A 701 -30.22 25.09 3.61
CA VAL A 701 -29.57 25.19 2.31
C VAL A 701 -28.46 26.24 2.39
N TYR A 702 -27.26 25.84 2.02
CA TYR A 702 -26.07 26.67 1.92
C TYR A 702 -25.72 26.85 0.44
N LEU A 703 -25.55 28.10 0.01
CA LEU A 703 -25.22 28.45 -1.36
C LEU A 703 -23.76 28.87 -1.44
N GLY A 704 -23.04 28.34 -2.41
CA GLY A 704 -21.68 28.77 -2.72
C GLY A 704 -21.51 29.15 -4.18
N ASP A 705 -20.52 29.99 -4.45
CA ASP A 705 -20.30 30.55 -5.77
C ASP A 705 -19.28 29.74 -6.57
N VAL A 706 -19.53 29.57 -7.86
CA VAL A 706 -18.58 29.06 -8.84
C VAL A 706 -18.22 30.19 -9.80
N ILE A 707 -17.02 30.72 -9.65
CA ILE A 707 -16.52 31.90 -10.33
C ILE A 707 -15.66 31.48 -11.54
N TYR A 708 -16.13 31.83 -12.73
CA TYR A 708 -15.35 31.72 -13.98
C TYR A 708 -14.64 33.02 -14.33
N LYS A 709 -15.27 34.16 -14.00
CA LYS A 709 -14.72 35.50 -14.21
C LYS A 709 -15.33 36.47 -13.22
N GLU A 710 -14.48 37.23 -12.53
CA GLU A 710 -14.92 38.28 -11.63
C GLU A 710 -15.81 39.31 -12.35
N GLY A 711 -16.94 39.66 -11.72
CA GLY A 711 -17.91 40.60 -12.26
C GLY A 711 -18.83 40.06 -13.37
N ALA A 712 -18.68 38.81 -13.81
CA ALA A 712 -19.64 38.18 -14.72
C ALA A 712 -21.00 37.94 -14.01
N PRO A 713 -22.14 38.05 -14.73
CA PRO A 713 -23.46 37.80 -14.14
C PRO A 713 -23.62 36.34 -13.72
N PHE A 714 -24.36 36.08 -12.64
CA PHE A 714 -24.73 34.72 -12.26
C PHE A 714 -25.85 34.19 -13.15
N LYS A 715 -25.72 32.95 -13.62
CA LYS A 715 -26.80 32.26 -14.32
C LYS A 715 -27.78 31.71 -13.30
N ASN A 716 -29.00 32.23 -13.31
CA ASN A 716 -30.07 31.71 -12.46
C ASN A 716 -30.59 30.40 -13.04
N ILE A 717 -30.02 29.29 -12.58
CA ILE A 717 -30.54 27.95 -12.82
C ILE A 717 -31.35 27.60 -11.59
N ARG A 718 -32.67 27.82 -11.68
CA ARG A 718 -33.57 27.42 -10.59
C ARG A 718 -33.53 25.90 -10.49
N THR A 719 -33.12 25.39 -9.33
CA THR A 719 -33.53 24.07 -8.88
C THR A 719 -35.00 24.19 -8.49
N SER A 720 -35.92 23.90 -9.41
CA SER A 720 -37.31 23.69 -8.99
C SER A 720 -37.31 22.48 -8.07
N SER A 721 -37.48 22.67 -6.77
CA SER A 721 -37.93 21.59 -5.89
C SER A 721 -39.34 21.19 -6.35
N GLY A 722 -39.43 20.36 -7.39
CA GLY A 722 -40.67 20.02 -8.07
C GLY A 722 -40.59 19.74 -9.58
N ASP A 723 -39.44 19.90 -10.25
CA ASP A 723 -39.27 19.36 -11.60
C ASP A 723 -38.96 17.85 -11.53
N GLU A 724 -39.63 17.08 -12.38
CA GLU A 724 -39.51 15.62 -12.44
C GLU A 724 -38.06 15.19 -12.76
N HIS A 725 -37.50 14.33 -11.89
CA HIS A 725 -36.20 13.63 -11.97
C HIS A 725 -34.94 14.50 -11.82
N PHE A 726 -34.58 14.83 -10.58
CA PHE A 726 -33.19 15.15 -10.20
C PHE A 726 -32.54 13.88 -9.67
N ASP A 727 -31.55 13.33 -10.40
CA ASP A 727 -31.00 12.01 -10.12
C ASP A 727 -29.85 12.10 -9.12
N PHE A 728 -30.14 11.78 -7.86
CA PHE A 728 -29.11 11.66 -6.82
C PHE A 728 -28.43 10.30 -6.89
N SER A 729 -27.13 10.26 -6.58
CA SER A 729 -26.35 9.02 -6.54
C SER A 729 -27.04 7.89 -5.77
N ASN A 730 -27.05 6.71 -6.37
CA ASN A 730 -27.49 5.47 -5.74
C ASN A 730 -26.34 4.46 -5.69
N ASP A 731 -25.83 4.22 -4.48
CA ASP A 731 -24.57 3.48 -4.29
C ASP A 731 -24.61 2.04 -4.81
N ILE A 732 -25.78 1.39 -4.76
CA ILE A 732 -25.93 0.02 -5.29
C ILE A 732 -25.74 -0.03 -6.81
N MET A 733 -25.91 1.10 -7.51
CA MET A 733 -25.81 1.18 -8.96
C MET A 733 -24.40 1.49 -9.43
N LEU A 734 -23.47 1.75 -8.51
CA LEU A 734 -22.07 2.00 -8.84
C LEU A 734 -21.35 0.68 -9.14
N ALA A 735 -20.37 0.72 -10.04
CA ALA A 735 -19.50 -0.41 -10.36
C ALA A 735 -18.09 -0.11 -9.84
N SER A 736 -17.48 -1.03 -9.08
CA SER A 736 -16.13 -0.84 -8.54
C SER A 736 -15.06 -1.05 -9.63
N LEU A 737 -13.97 -0.29 -9.57
CA LEU A 737 -12.78 -0.51 -10.41
C LEU A 737 -11.81 -1.57 -9.84
N SER A 738 -12.10 -2.18 -8.69
CA SER A 738 -11.23 -3.18 -8.08
C SER A 738 -11.14 -4.50 -8.88
N GLY A 739 -12.07 -4.74 -9.81
CA GLY A 739 -12.15 -5.98 -10.59
C GLY A 739 -12.67 -7.20 -9.81
N GLU A 740 -13.04 -7.04 -8.54
CA GLU A 740 -13.51 -8.15 -7.70
C GLU A 740 -15.00 -8.47 -7.96
N PRO A 741 -15.35 -9.66 -8.49
CA PRO A 741 -16.73 -10.03 -8.74
C PRO A 741 -17.52 -10.22 -7.43
N GLU A 742 -18.85 -10.32 -7.53
CA GLU A 742 -19.71 -10.67 -6.39
C GLU A 742 -19.16 -11.91 -5.65
N MET A 743 -18.79 -11.76 -4.36
CA MET A 743 -18.13 -12.81 -3.59
C MET A 743 -19.10 -13.97 -3.30
N PRO A 744 -18.66 -15.25 -3.36
CA PRO A 744 -19.48 -16.39 -2.94
C PRO A 744 -19.72 -16.35 -1.43
N VAL A 745 -20.89 -16.78 -0.94
CA VAL A 745 -21.24 -16.71 0.49
C VAL A 745 -20.91 -18.02 1.20
N ASP A 746 -20.11 -17.94 2.27
CA ASP A 746 -19.88 -19.07 3.19
C ASP A 746 -20.87 -19.05 4.37
N ARG A 747 -21.18 -17.85 4.87
CA ARG A 747 -22.05 -17.66 6.04
C ARG A 747 -22.96 -16.45 5.88
N SER A 748 -24.26 -16.63 6.10
CA SER A 748 -25.23 -15.52 6.17
C SER A 748 -25.57 -15.18 7.61
N LEU A 749 -25.58 -13.89 7.93
CA LEU A 749 -25.96 -13.32 9.23
C LEU A 749 -27.14 -12.37 9.03
N GLU A 750 -28.10 -12.36 9.95
CA GLU A 750 -29.26 -11.48 9.92
C GLU A 750 -29.29 -10.64 11.20
N PHE A 751 -29.35 -9.31 11.03
CA PHE A 751 -29.46 -8.35 12.12
C PHE A 751 -30.70 -7.47 11.95
N ALA A 752 -31.36 -7.14 13.06
CA ALA A 752 -32.47 -6.20 13.09
C ALA A 752 -32.15 -5.04 14.04
N ILE A 753 -32.29 -3.82 13.51
CA ILE A 753 -32.17 -2.58 14.28
C ILE A 753 -33.45 -2.36 15.09
N GLY A 754 -33.31 -2.03 16.37
CA GLY A 754 -34.45 -1.65 17.19
C GLY A 754 -34.06 -0.83 18.41
N ASN A 755 -35.08 -0.46 19.18
CA ASN A 755 -34.97 0.30 20.42
C ASN A 755 -35.85 -0.35 21.50
N ASN A 756 -35.27 -0.50 22.69
CA ASN A 756 -35.91 -1.07 23.87
C ASN A 756 -35.97 -0.07 25.01
N VAL A 757 -36.99 -0.23 25.85
CA VAL A 757 -37.06 0.43 27.16
C VAL A 757 -36.52 -0.54 28.20
N TYR A 758 -35.55 -0.07 28.98
CA TYR A 758 -34.89 -0.86 30.01
C TYR A 758 -35.48 -0.60 31.40
N SER A 759 -35.18 -1.45 32.38
CA SER A 759 -35.66 -1.33 33.77
C SER A 759 -35.26 -0.02 34.45
N THR A 760 -34.25 0.66 33.93
CA THR A 760 -33.81 2.01 34.31
C THR A 760 -34.72 3.12 33.77
N GLY A 761 -35.67 2.78 32.88
CA GLY A 761 -36.51 3.71 32.13
C GLY A 761 -35.85 4.25 30.86
N GLN A 762 -34.58 3.91 30.61
CA GLN A 762 -33.82 4.40 29.46
C GLN A 762 -34.27 3.74 28.16
N HIS A 763 -34.25 4.52 27.08
CA HIS A 763 -34.46 4.06 25.71
C HIS A 763 -33.09 3.81 25.08
N LEU A 764 -32.76 2.54 24.81
CA LEU A 764 -31.46 2.17 24.23
C LEU A 764 -31.64 1.38 22.93
N ASP A 765 -30.69 1.55 22.04
CA ASP A 765 -30.67 0.93 20.72
C ASP A 765 -29.99 -0.42 20.74
N HIS A 766 -30.25 -1.24 19.74
CA HIS A 766 -29.71 -2.59 19.68
C HIS A 766 -29.61 -3.13 18.25
N PHE A 767 -28.74 -4.13 18.10
CA PHE A 767 -28.89 -5.16 17.07
C PHE A 767 -29.43 -6.43 17.72
N ASN A 768 -30.46 -7.05 17.12
CA ASN A 768 -31.00 -8.35 17.59
C ASN A 768 -31.34 -8.40 19.09
N ASN A 769 -31.92 -7.32 19.63
CA ASN A 769 -32.30 -7.19 21.04
C ASN A 769 -31.11 -7.21 22.02
N ILE A 770 -29.89 -6.96 21.54
CA ILE A 770 -28.66 -6.80 22.33
C ILE A 770 -28.15 -5.36 22.16
N THR A 771 -28.22 -4.59 23.25
CA THR A 771 -27.61 -3.26 23.34
C THR A 771 -26.13 -3.41 23.68
N TYR A 772 -25.28 -2.74 22.90
CA TYR A 772 -23.84 -2.76 23.13
C TYR A 772 -23.47 -2.14 24.47
N ALA A 773 -22.56 -2.80 25.18
CA ALA A 773 -21.82 -2.21 26.27
C ALA A 773 -20.38 -2.75 26.20
N ALA A 774 -19.41 -1.86 26.43
CA ALA A 774 -18.01 -2.23 26.43
C ALA A 774 -17.72 -3.28 27.54
N PRO A 775 -16.89 -4.28 27.26
CA PRO A 775 -16.42 -5.22 28.28
C PRO A 775 -15.46 -4.54 29.27
N ILE A 776 -15.14 -5.21 30.39
CA ILE A 776 -14.11 -4.73 31.32
C ILE A 776 -12.72 -4.86 30.68
N VAL A 777 -12.46 -5.95 29.99
CA VAL A 777 -11.23 -6.19 29.22
C VAL A 777 -11.48 -5.89 27.76
N PRO A 778 -10.69 -5.04 27.08
CA PRO A 778 -10.85 -4.78 25.66
C PRO A 778 -11.00 -6.08 24.86
N THR A 779 -11.94 -6.10 23.91
CA THR A 779 -12.29 -7.32 23.15
C THR A 779 -11.08 -7.94 22.45
N LEU A 780 -10.17 -7.13 21.89
CA LEU A 780 -8.92 -7.59 21.28
C LEU A 780 -8.02 -8.32 22.30
N TYR A 781 -7.94 -7.82 23.53
CA TYR A 781 -7.06 -8.39 24.54
C TYR A 781 -7.63 -9.72 25.05
N THR A 782 -8.96 -9.83 25.13
CA THR A 782 -9.64 -11.11 25.35
C THR A 782 -9.30 -12.09 24.22
N ALA A 783 -9.41 -11.65 22.96
CA ALA A 783 -9.13 -12.49 21.80
C ALA A 783 -7.68 -12.99 21.77
N LEU A 784 -6.73 -12.19 22.23
CA LEU A 784 -5.30 -12.54 22.27
C LEU A 784 -4.90 -13.43 23.45
N THR A 785 -5.66 -13.41 24.55
CA THR A 785 -5.23 -14.05 25.81
C THR A 785 -6.00 -15.33 26.17
N MET A 786 -7.17 -15.56 25.57
CA MET A 786 -8.02 -16.72 25.86
C MET A 786 -7.59 -18.03 25.16
N GLY A 787 -6.49 -18.01 24.40
CA GLY A 787 -5.99 -19.18 23.67
C GLY A 787 -7.06 -19.80 22.77
N ASN A 788 -7.20 -21.13 22.79
CA ASN A 788 -8.22 -21.83 22.00
C ASN A 788 -9.68 -21.43 22.36
N GLN A 789 -9.92 -20.89 23.56
CA GLN A 789 -11.27 -20.45 23.95
C GLN A 789 -11.68 -19.14 23.26
N ALA A 790 -10.75 -18.43 22.62
CA ALA A 790 -11.07 -17.23 21.85
C ALA A 790 -12.02 -17.50 20.66
N MET A 791 -12.13 -18.76 20.22
CA MET A 791 -13.12 -19.17 19.20
C MET A 791 -14.56 -19.27 19.75
N ASP A 792 -14.75 -19.26 21.07
CA ASP A 792 -16.06 -19.34 21.71
C ASP A 792 -16.61 -17.93 21.99
N PRO A 793 -17.68 -17.48 21.31
CA PRO A 793 -18.20 -16.12 21.49
C PRO A 793 -18.59 -15.80 22.94
N ARG A 794 -18.84 -16.83 23.77
CA ARG A 794 -19.21 -16.63 25.17
C ARG A 794 -18.10 -16.04 26.02
N VAL A 795 -16.83 -16.12 25.64
CA VAL A 795 -15.73 -15.51 26.42
C VAL A 795 -15.71 -13.99 26.32
N TYR A 796 -16.41 -13.41 25.35
CA TYR A 796 -16.47 -11.97 25.15
C TYR A 796 -17.70 -11.32 25.82
N GLY A 797 -18.53 -12.10 26.51
CA GLY A 797 -19.75 -11.59 27.13
C GLY A 797 -20.87 -11.35 26.12
N VAL A 798 -22.08 -11.06 26.62
CA VAL A 798 -23.28 -10.91 25.77
C VAL A 798 -23.34 -9.51 25.15
N GLN A 799 -23.01 -8.47 25.92
CA GLN A 799 -23.19 -7.07 25.54
C GLN A 799 -22.26 -6.60 24.42
N PRO A 800 -20.99 -7.06 24.31
CA PRO A 800 -20.17 -6.72 23.14
C PRO A 800 -20.69 -7.30 21.81
N HIS A 801 -21.71 -8.18 21.89
CA HIS A 801 -22.43 -8.78 20.78
C HIS A 801 -21.49 -9.39 19.74
N VAL A 802 -20.58 -10.25 20.22
CA VAL A 802 -19.51 -10.80 19.39
C VAL A 802 -20.02 -11.84 18.41
N THR A 803 -19.63 -11.66 17.14
CA THR A 803 -19.65 -12.74 16.16
C THR A 803 -18.22 -13.16 15.83
N VAL A 804 -17.86 -14.41 16.15
CA VAL A 804 -16.56 -14.99 15.77
C VAL A 804 -16.62 -15.51 14.34
N LEU A 805 -15.62 -15.17 13.53
CA LEU A 805 -15.47 -15.55 12.12
C LEU A 805 -14.22 -16.39 11.91
N ASN A 806 -14.26 -17.38 11.00
CA ASN A 806 -13.08 -18.12 10.59
C ASN A 806 -12.26 -17.32 9.57
N HIS A 807 -10.96 -17.63 9.47
CA HIS A 807 -10.09 -17.02 8.48
C HIS A 807 -10.57 -17.31 7.05
N MET A 808 -10.63 -16.27 6.24
CA MET A 808 -11.05 -16.24 4.83
C MET A 808 -12.54 -16.56 4.57
N GLU A 809 -13.38 -16.69 5.60
CA GLU A 809 -14.81 -16.90 5.38
C GLU A 809 -15.47 -15.65 4.80
N VAL A 810 -16.29 -15.82 3.76
CA VAL A 810 -17.09 -14.73 3.20
C VAL A 810 -18.43 -14.66 3.91
N VAL A 811 -18.69 -13.51 4.53
CA VAL A 811 -19.89 -13.25 5.33
C VAL A 811 -20.86 -12.38 4.55
N GLU A 812 -22.10 -12.83 4.38
CA GLU A 812 -23.20 -11.99 3.94
C GLU A 812 -23.99 -11.48 5.15
N ILE A 813 -24.00 -10.17 5.35
CA ILE A 813 -24.78 -9.51 6.39
C ILE A 813 -26.07 -8.98 5.79
N THR A 814 -27.21 -9.46 6.28
CA THR A 814 -28.53 -8.85 6.03
C THR A 814 -28.94 -8.02 7.24
N ILE A 815 -29.16 -6.72 7.06
CA ILE A 815 -29.56 -5.81 8.15
C ILE A 815 -30.94 -5.28 7.85
N HIS A 816 -31.86 -5.41 8.80
CA HIS A 816 -33.22 -4.91 8.73
C HIS A 816 -33.36 -3.62 9.55
N ASN A 817 -33.81 -2.56 8.91
CA ASN A 817 -34.22 -1.32 9.56
C ASN A 817 -35.75 -1.18 9.50
N PRO A 818 -36.48 -1.69 10.50
CA PRO A 818 -37.93 -1.51 10.55
C PRO A 818 -38.35 -0.14 11.08
N ASN A 819 -37.41 0.73 11.50
CA ASN A 819 -37.73 1.98 12.18
C ASN A 819 -37.81 3.18 11.21
N THR A 820 -38.20 4.35 11.74
CA THR A 820 -38.50 5.56 10.95
C THR A 820 -37.30 6.48 10.69
N MET A 821 -36.07 6.01 10.98
CA MET A 821 -34.84 6.77 10.82
C MET A 821 -33.83 5.99 9.99
N PRO A 822 -33.07 6.62 9.07
CA PRO A 822 -31.93 5.97 8.44
C PRO A 822 -30.77 5.79 9.42
N HIS A 823 -29.90 4.80 9.18
CA HIS A 823 -28.71 4.56 10.00
C HIS A 823 -27.48 4.37 9.10
N PRO A 824 -26.47 5.27 9.11
CA PRO A 824 -25.17 4.99 8.52
C PRO A 824 -24.45 3.93 9.35
N LEU A 825 -24.23 2.74 8.79
CA LEU A 825 -23.54 1.65 9.45
C LEU A 825 -22.12 1.56 8.93
N HIS A 826 -21.15 1.61 9.84
CA HIS A 826 -19.72 1.56 9.56
C HIS A 826 -19.12 0.25 10.07
N LEU A 827 -18.26 -0.37 9.26
CA LEU A 827 -17.44 -1.53 9.62
C LEU A 827 -15.96 -1.15 9.60
N HIS A 828 -15.29 -1.33 10.73
CA HIS A 828 -13.84 -1.14 10.83
C HIS A 828 -13.08 -2.24 10.07
N GLY A 829 -11.86 -1.93 9.61
CA GLY A 829 -10.91 -2.91 9.05
C GLY A 829 -11.25 -3.46 7.66
N HIS A 830 -12.42 -3.12 7.11
CA HIS A 830 -12.95 -3.71 5.89
C HIS A 830 -13.74 -2.70 5.05
N VAL A 831 -13.75 -2.94 3.73
CA VAL A 831 -14.83 -2.49 2.84
C VAL A 831 -15.70 -3.70 2.50
N PHE A 832 -17.00 -3.47 2.34
CA PHE A 832 -17.98 -4.50 1.97
C PHE A 832 -18.62 -4.23 0.61
N GLN A 833 -18.94 -5.28 -0.13
CA GLN A 833 -19.75 -5.23 -1.34
C GLN A 833 -21.21 -4.91 -1.01
N ILE A 834 -21.81 -3.99 -1.76
CA ILE A 834 -23.23 -3.64 -1.66
C ILE A 834 -24.02 -4.50 -2.66
N ILE A 835 -24.85 -5.42 -2.16
CA ILE A 835 -25.48 -6.45 -3.01
C ILE A 835 -26.94 -6.13 -3.33
N GLU A 836 -27.72 -5.79 -2.31
CA GLU A 836 -29.17 -5.72 -2.41
C GLU A 836 -29.72 -4.81 -1.31
N TYR A 837 -30.78 -4.06 -1.61
CA TYR A 837 -31.65 -3.48 -0.60
C TYR A 837 -33.12 -3.60 -1.02
N GLY A 838 -34.02 -3.58 -0.04
CA GLY A 838 -35.46 -3.69 -0.31
C GLY A 838 -36.29 -3.48 0.95
N LEU A 839 -37.56 -3.88 0.91
CA LEU A 839 -38.49 -3.69 2.03
C LEU A 839 -38.10 -4.54 3.26
N ALA A 840 -37.89 -3.91 4.42
CA ALA A 840 -37.53 -4.60 5.66
C ALA A 840 -38.62 -5.55 6.14
N LYS A 841 -38.21 -6.62 6.83
CA LYS A 841 -39.10 -7.35 7.74
C LYS A 841 -39.35 -6.49 8.97
N ALA A 842 -40.60 -6.37 9.39
CA ALA A 842 -40.99 -5.63 10.60
C ALA A 842 -42.09 -6.38 11.36
N ASP A 843 -41.99 -6.41 12.69
CA ASP A 843 -43.01 -6.99 13.58
C ASP A 843 -44.22 -6.06 13.79
N PHE A 844 -44.24 -4.92 13.11
CA PHE A 844 -45.30 -3.90 13.19
C PHE A 844 -45.68 -3.40 11.79
N PRO A 845 -46.90 -2.84 11.63
CA PRO A 845 -47.38 -2.39 10.33
C PRO A 845 -46.47 -1.31 9.71
N ILE A 846 -45.96 -1.59 8.51
CA ILE A 846 -45.25 -0.62 7.69
C ILE A 846 -46.26 0.40 7.13
N PRO A 847 -46.04 1.72 7.27
CA PRO A 847 -46.93 2.74 6.71
C PRO A 847 -47.12 2.59 5.20
N ASP A 848 -48.33 2.87 4.70
CA ASP A 848 -48.71 2.62 3.29
C ASP A 848 -47.72 3.22 2.28
N ARG A 849 -47.18 4.42 2.54
CA ARG A 849 -46.20 5.08 1.66
C ARG A 849 -44.87 4.33 1.48
N TYR A 850 -44.59 3.33 2.30
CA TYR A 850 -43.39 2.51 2.22
C TYR A 850 -43.66 1.09 1.72
N LYS A 851 -44.94 0.72 1.51
CA LYS A 851 -45.28 -0.64 1.06
C LYS A 851 -44.83 -0.93 -0.37
N ASP A 852 -44.64 0.13 -1.17
CA ASP A 852 -44.22 0.03 -2.57
C ASP A 852 -42.69 0.09 -2.76
N ILE A 853 -41.89 0.01 -1.67
CA ILE A 853 -40.43 -0.10 -1.77
C ILE A 853 -40.07 -1.34 -2.60
N GLN A 854 -39.42 -1.11 -3.74
CA GLN A 854 -38.94 -2.18 -4.60
C GLN A 854 -37.64 -2.76 -4.05
N THR A 855 -37.45 -4.06 -4.25
CA THR A 855 -36.13 -4.67 -4.04
C THR A 855 -35.24 -4.33 -5.23
N ILE A 856 -34.10 -3.71 -4.94
CA ILE A 856 -33.07 -3.39 -5.91
C ILE A 856 -31.88 -4.27 -5.60
N ARG A 857 -31.44 -5.02 -6.59
CA ARG A 857 -30.26 -5.87 -6.54
C ARG A 857 -29.29 -5.39 -7.60
N TYR A 858 -28.01 -5.33 -7.25
CA TYR A 858 -26.99 -5.07 -8.26
C TYR A 858 -27.01 -6.18 -9.33
N THR A 859 -26.92 -5.78 -10.60
CA THR A 859 -26.99 -6.71 -11.76
C THR A 859 -25.74 -6.70 -12.62
N GLY A 860 -24.75 -5.87 -12.30
CA GLY A 860 -23.46 -5.87 -12.98
C GLY A 860 -22.53 -6.98 -12.48
N SER A 861 -21.30 -7.01 -13.00
CA SER A 861 -20.32 -8.05 -12.67
C SER A 861 -19.46 -7.75 -11.43
N VAL A 862 -19.27 -6.47 -11.08
CA VAL A 862 -18.32 -6.02 -10.05
C VAL A 862 -19.01 -5.03 -9.10
N PRO A 863 -19.63 -5.51 -8.01
CA PRO A 863 -20.38 -4.67 -7.07
C PRO A 863 -19.52 -3.54 -6.47
N ALA A 864 -20.13 -2.39 -6.19
CA ALA A 864 -19.48 -1.33 -5.44
C ALA A 864 -19.08 -1.80 -4.04
N LYS A 865 -17.93 -1.31 -3.55
CA LYS A 865 -17.41 -1.56 -2.21
C LYS A 865 -17.30 -0.25 -1.44
N ARG A 866 -17.55 -0.29 -0.14
CA ARG A 866 -17.35 0.86 0.77
C ARG A 866 -17.32 0.41 2.23
N ASP A 867 -16.92 1.28 3.15
CA ASP A 867 -16.87 0.97 4.60
C ASP A 867 -18.07 1.49 5.39
N THR A 868 -18.86 2.42 4.84
CA THR A 868 -20.01 3.02 5.53
C THR A 868 -21.23 3.09 4.64
N MET A 869 -22.33 2.45 5.02
CA MET A 869 -23.56 2.46 4.23
C MET A 869 -24.78 2.85 5.04
N SER A 870 -25.52 3.84 4.55
CA SER A 870 -26.79 4.25 5.15
C SER A 870 -27.90 3.26 4.79
N ILE A 871 -28.48 2.61 5.80
CA ILE A 871 -29.69 1.81 5.64
C ILE A 871 -30.94 2.71 5.78
N PRO A 872 -31.74 2.91 4.73
CA PRO A 872 -32.87 3.83 4.81
C PRO A 872 -34.02 3.32 5.70
N THR A 873 -34.95 4.21 6.00
CA THR A 873 -36.17 3.91 6.78
C THR A 873 -37.00 2.79 6.13
N PHE A 874 -37.39 1.76 6.91
CA PHE A 874 -38.13 0.57 6.43
C PHE A 874 -37.42 -0.28 5.37
N HIS A 875 -36.10 -0.15 5.22
CA HIS A 875 -35.33 -0.96 4.27
C HIS A 875 -34.54 -2.07 4.97
N TYR A 876 -34.21 -3.14 4.23
CA TYR A 876 -33.08 -3.99 4.54
C TYR A 876 -31.94 -3.73 3.57
N ILE A 877 -30.72 -4.09 3.96
CA ILE A 877 -29.55 -4.13 3.08
C ILE A 877 -28.80 -5.45 3.21
N LYS A 878 -28.22 -5.94 2.12
CA LYS A 878 -27.29 -7.07 2.08
C LYS A 878 -25.90 -6.60 1.69
N LEU A 879 -24.94 -6.90 2.55
CA LEU A 879 -23.54 -6.56 2.40
C LEU A 879 -22.69 -7.84 2.42
N ARG A 880 -21.58 -7.88 1.68
CA ARG A 880 -20.62 -9.00 1.75
C ARG A 880 -19.21 -8.50 2.02
N PHE A 881 -18.50 -9.16 2.93
CA PHE A 881 -17.07 -8.96 3.12
C PHE A 881 -16.39 -10.29 3.39
N ARG A 882 -15.09 -10.33 3.17
CA ARG A 882 -14.24 -11.49 3.42
C ARG A 882 -13.48 -11.27 4.72
N ALA A 883 -13.50 -12.27 5.59
CA ALA A 883 -12.69 -12.31 6.81
C ALA A 883 -11.19 -12.56 6.49
N ASP A 884 -10.54 -11.65 5.77
CA ASP A 884 -9.12 -11.71 5.36
C ASP A 884 -8.14 -10.85 6.18
N ASN A 885 -8.62 -10.22 7.25
CA ASN A 885 -7.89 -9.31 8.11
C ASN A 885 -8.08 -9.70 9.60
N PRO A 886 -7.32 -10.70 10.11
CA PRO A 886 -7.45 -11.17 11.49
C PRO A 886 -7.37 -10.03 12.51
N GLY A 887 -8.38 -9.92 13.38
CA GLY A 887 -8.53 -8.76 14.26
C GLY A 887 -9.88 -8.72 14.95
N VAL A 888 -10.10 -7.67 15.74
CA VAL A 888 -11.42 -7.35 16.30
C VAL A 888 -11.91 -6.05 15.69
N TRP A 889 -13.03 -6.13 14.96
CA TRP A 889 -13.55 -5.04 14.15
C TRP A 889 -14.88 -4.55 14.69
N PHE A 890 -14.94 -3.25 14.98
CA PHE A 890 -16.15 -2.61 15.48
C PHE A 890 -17.14 -2.39 14.33
N PHE A 891 -18.41 -2.71 14.57
CA PHE A 891 -19.50 -2.52 13.61
C PHE A 891 -20.63 -1.75 14.27
N HIS A 892 -20.91 -0.53 13.83
CA HIS A 892 -21.82 0.35 14.57
C HIS A 892 -22.53 1.38 13.69
N CYS A 893 -23.59 1.96 14.24
CA CYS A 893 -24.18 3.17 13.68
C CYS A 893 -23.25 4.36 13.89
N HIS A 894 -23.03 5.16 12.85
CA HIS A 894 -22.17 6.34 12.87
C HIS A 894 -22.93 7.63 13.24
N LEU A 895 -24.13 7.48 13.79
CA LEU A 895 -24.79 8.56 14.52
C LEU A 895 -24.31 8.44 15.98
N ASP A 896 -23.49 9.39 16.44
CA ASP A 896 -22.81 9.31 17.74
C ASP A 896 -23.81 9.01 18.88
N ILE A 897 -25.02 9.58 18.80
CA ILE A 897 -26.06 9.35 19.80
C ILE A 897 -26.64 7.92 19.77
N HIS A 898 -26.77 7.30 18.60
CA HIS A 898 -27.20 5.90 18.51
C HIS A 898 -26.08 4.95 18.93
N ASN A 899 -24.82 5.30 18.63
CA ASN A 899 -23.66 4.59 19.15
C ASN A 899 -23.63 4.64 20.68
N ALA A 900 -23.81 5.82 21.29
CA ALA A 900 -23.92 6.02 22.74
C ALA A 900 -25.11 5.24 23.35
N MET A 901 -26.23 5.15 22.62
CA MET A 901 -27.38 4.31 22.99
C MET A 901 -27.14 2.81 22.79
N GLY A 902 -25.98 2.39 22.27
CA GLY A 902 -25.54 1.01 22.16
C GLY A 902 -25.87 0.30 20.84
N MET A 903 -26.08 1.05 19.74
CA MET A 903 -26.24 0.47 18.39
C MET A 903 -24.88 0.06 17.79
N ALA A 904 -24.27 -0.97 18.38
CA ALA A 904 -22.98 -1.49 17.96
C ALA A 904 -22.84 -3.00 18.22
N MET A 905 -21.81 -3.59 17.65
CA MET A 905 -21.36 -4.96 17.89
C MET A 905 -19.90 -5.12 17.44
N THR A 906 -19.32 -6.31 17.65
CA THR A 906 -17.95 -6.60 17.21
C THR A 906 -17.88 -7.91 16.42
N PHE A 907 -17.10 -7.89 15.35
CA PHE A 907 -16.63 -9.10 14.68
C PHE A 907 -15.26 -9.46 15.25
N VAL A 908 -15.11 -10.69 15.74
CA VAL A 908 -13.81 -11.23 16.13
C VAL A 908 -13.37 -12.19 15.04
N GLU A 909 -12.41 -11.74 14.26
CA GLU A 909 -12.02 -12.38 13.02
C GLU A 909 -10.76 -13.23 13.22
N ALA A 910 -10.88 -14.52 12.92
CA ALA A 910 -9.78 -15.48 12.93
C ALA A 910 -8.89 -15.37 14.18
N PRO A 911 -9.43 -15.47 15.41
CA PRO A 911 -8.65 -15.23 16.62
C PRO A 911 -7.48 -16.23 16.76
N ASP A 912 -7.57 -17.40 16.14
CA ASP A 912 -6.46 -18.36 16.06
C ASP A 912 -5.30 -17.88 15.18
N VAL A 913 -5.58 -17.17 14.07
CA VAL A 913 -4.57 -16.51 13.24
C VAL A 913 -4.04 -15.26 13.94
N LEU A 914 -4.94 -14.42 14.45
CA LEU A 914 -4.63 -13.20 15.19
C LEU A 914 -3.60 -13.44 16.32
N GLN A 915 -3.80 -14.47 17.15
CA GLN A 915 -2.89 -14.83 18.24
C GLN A 915 -1.47 -15.21 17.77
N ARG A 916 -1.31 -15.64 16.51
CA ARG A 916 -0.01 -16.05 15.93
C ARG A 916 0.68 -14.89 15.21
N THR A 917 -0.06 -13.89 14.76
CA THR A 917 0.45 -12.83 13.89
C THR A 917 0.57 -11.47 14.58
N GLN A 918 -0.16 -11.23 15.68
CA GLN A 918 -0.15 -9.93 16.37
C GLN A 918 0.14 -10.06 17.86
N GLN A 919 0.79 -9.03 18.41
CA GLN A 919 1.03 -8.88 19.85
C GLN A 919 0.80 -7.43 20.26
N ILE A 920 0.24 -7.22 21.45
CA ILE A 920 0.02 -5.87 21.98
C ILE A 920 1.36 -5.26 22.43
N PRO A 921 1.73 -4.07 21.93
CA PRO A 921 2.91 -3.37 22.41
C PRO A 921 2.84 -3.10 23.94
N PRO A 922 3.95 -3.25 24.69
CA PRO A 922 3.95 -3.06 26.15
C PRO A 922 3.37 -1.72 26.62
N ARG A 923 3.63 -0.64 25.87
CA ARG A 923 3.13 0.70 26.18
C ARG A 923 1.59 0.76 26.22
N MET A 924 0.90 -0.01 25.38
CA MET A 924 -0.57 -0.05 25.37
C MET A 924 -1.12 -0.83 26.56
N LEU A 925 -0.40 -1.87 27.01
CA LEU A 925 -0.73 -2.56 28.26
C LEU A 925 -0.55 -1.64 29.47
N ASP A 926 0.50 -0.82 29.48
CA ASP A 926 0.76 0.14 30.55
C ASP A 926 -0.31 1.24 30.63
N MET A 927 -0.85 1.69 29.49
CA MET A 927 -2.00 2.61 29.44
C MET A 927 -3.21 2.02 30.17
N CYS A 928 -3.53 0.75 29.94
CA CYS A 928 -4.63 0.07 30.63
C CYS A 928 -4.37 -0.07 32.13
N ARG A 929 -3.17 -0.52 32.51
CA ARG A 929 -2.77 -0.70 33.91
C ARG A 929 -2.85 0.60 34.71
N SER A 930 -2.44 1.72 34.12
CA SER A 930 -2.53 3.04 34.79
C SER A 930 -3.97 3.47 35.11
N GLN A 931 -4.96 2.87 34.43
CA GLN A 931 -6.38 3.13 34.59
C GLN A 931 -7.09 2.03 35.39
N GLY A 932 -6.35 1.01 35.86
CA GLY A 932 -6.93 -0.14 36.57
C GLY A 932 -7.75 -1.07 35.67
N ILE A 933 -7.57 -0.99 34.34
CA ILE A 933 -8.26 -1.84 33.37
C ILE A 933 -7.46 -3.14 33.20
N PRO A 934 -8.06 -4.33 33.42
CA PRO A 934 -7.37 -5.59 33.22
C PRO A 934 -7.02 -5.81 31.74
N THR A 935 -5.88 -6.45 31.48
CA THR A 935 -5.35 -6.64 30.12
C THR A 935 -5.42 -8.08 29.61
N GLU A 936 -5.99 -8.99 30.39
CA GLU A 936 -6.01 -10.42 30.09
C GLU A 936 -7.30 -11.05 30.62
N GLY A 937 -7.67 -12.20 30.05
CA GLY A 937 -8.85 -12.96 30.43
C GLY A 937 -10.05 -12.67 29.54
N ASN A 938 -11.20 -13.21 29.95
CA ASN A 938 -12.49 -13.01 29.31
C ASN A 938 -12.99 -11.57 29.50
N ALA A 939 -14.18 -11.25 28.99
CA ALA A 939 -14.75 -9.90 29.09
C ALA A 939 -14.87 -9.34 30.52
N ALA A 940 -14.85 -10.18 31.56
CA ALA A 940 -14.87 -9.81 32.97
C ALA A 940 -13.47 -9.71 33.62
N GLY A 941 -12.41 -10.11 32.91
CA GLY A 941 -11.05 -10.25 33.44
C GLY A 941 -10.77 -11.57 34.15
N ASN A 942 -11.62 -12.59 33.96
CA ASN A 942 -11.45 -13.92 34.54
C ASN A 942 -11.05 -14.96 33.48
N TRP A 943 -10.72 -16.18 33.90
CA TRP A 943 -10.42 -17.28 32.98
C TRP A 943 -11.65 -18.14 32.69
N GLY A 944 -11.68 -18.74 31.49
CA GLY A 944 -12.81 -19.54 31.04
C GLY A 944 -14.11 -18.74 30.86
N LEU A 945 -15.23 -19.34 31.25
CA LEU A 945 -16.57 -18.76 31.08
C LEU A 945 -17.10 -18.05 32.34
N ASP A 946 -16.22 -17.75 33.31
CA ASP A 946 -16.61 -17.06 34.53
C ASP A 946 -16.81 -15.56 34.28
N MET A 947 -18.06 -15.13 34.18
CA MET A 947 -18.42 -13.72 33.97
C MET A 947 -18.68 -12.95 35.28
N THR A 948 -18.25 -13.49 36.42
CA THR A 948 -18.41 -12.82 37.72
C THR A 948 -17.70 -11.47 37.71
N GLY A 949 -18.41 -10.41 38.10
CA GLY A 949 -17.88 -9.05 38.13
C GLY A 949 -18.19 -8.22 36.88
N LEU A 950 -18.59 -8.85 35.77
CA LEU A 950 -19.14 -8.12 34.63
C LEU A 950 -20.52 -7.56 35.01
N PRO A 951 -20.77 -6.24 34.84
CA PRO A 951 -22.07 -5.65 35.15
C PRO A 951 -23.19 -6.35 34.40
N ALA A 952 -24.24 -6.77 35.13
CA ALA A 952 -25.42 -7.32 34.50
C ALA A 952 -26.11 -6.22 33.67
N PRO A 953 -26.56 -6.51 32.43
CA PRO A 953 -27.30 -5.53 31.67
C PRO A 953 -28.61 -5.20 32.41
N PRO A 954 -29.13 -3.97 32.28
CA PRO A 954 -30.49 -3.70 32.70
C PRO A 954 -31.46 -4.61 31.94
N THR A 955 -32.59 -4.97 32.55
CA THR A 955 -33.55 -5.88 31.93
C THR A 955 -34.50 -5.11 31.01
N VAL A 956 -34.74 -5.62 29.80
CA VAL A 956 -35.75 -5.05 28.90
C VAL A 956 -37.14 -5.14 29.55
N VAL A 957 -37.86 -4.02 29.58
CA VAL A 957 -39.26 -3.96 30.03
C VAL A 957 -40.12 -4.51 28.89
N PRO A 958 -40.87 -5.61 29.09
CA PRO A 958 -41.74 -6.14 28.06
C PRO A 958 -42.75 -5.07 27.64
N ARG A 959 -42.85 -4.79 26.33
CA ARG A 959 -43.92 -3.91 25.81
C ARG A 959 -45.27 -4.54 26.19
N GLN A 960 -46.03 -3.88 27.05
CA GLN A 960 -47.43 -4.28 27.24
C GLN A 960 -48.18 -4.08 25.92
N PRO A 961 -49.04 -5.02 25.48
CA PRO A 961 -49.90 -4.78 24.34
C PRO A 961 -50.81 -3.60 24.67
N SER A 962 -50.57 -2.44 24.04
CA SER A 962 -51.29 -1.21 24.36
C SER A 962 -52.77 -1.37 24.01
N SER A 963 -53.64 -1.34 25.02
CA SER A 963 -55.09 -1.35 24.88
C SER A 963 -55.69 0.03 24.51
N THR A 964 -54.92 0.90 23.85
CA THR A 964 -55.41 2.21 23.41
C THR A 964 -54.98 2.50 21.98
N GLY A 965 -55.79 2.03 21.03
CA GLY A 965 -55.92 2.73 19.76
C GLY A 965 -56.42 4.14 20.05
N ARG A 966 -55.52 5.12 20.04
CA ARG A 966 -55.89 6.53 19.89
C ARG A 966 -55.43 6.95 18.52
N ALA A 967 -56.39 6.96 17.60
CA ALA A 967 -56.26 7.58 16.30
C ALA A 967 -55.74 9.02 16.48
N LEU A 968 -54.62 9.35 15.84
CA LEU A 968 -54.29 10.73 15.51
C LEU A 968 -55.09 11.08 14.26
N THR A 969 -56.32 11.52 14.47
CA THR A 969 -57.16 12.18 13.47
C THR A 969 -56.78 13.66 13.38
N GLY A 970 -56.47 14.13 12.16
CA GLY A 970 -56.76 15.47 11.64
C GLY A 970 -55.92 16.65 12.15
N HIS A 971 -55.24 17.33 11.22
CA HIS A 971 -55.61 18.66 10.74
C HIS A 971 -54.87 18.94 9.42
N ASP A 972 -55.58 19.60 8.48
CA ASP A 972 -55.25 19.95 7.09
C ASP A 972 -53.79 20.37 6.82
#